data_AF-A0A7J4J2K2-F1
#
_entry.id   AF-A0A7J4J2K2-F1
#
_cell.length_a   1.000
_cell.length_b   1.000
_cell.length_c   1.000
_cell.angle_alpha   90.00
_cell.angle_beta   90.00
_cell.angle_gamma   90.00
#
_symmetry.space_group_name_H-M   'P 1'
#
loop_
_entity.id
_entity.type
_entity.pdbx_description
1 polymer ?
#
loop_
_entity_poly.entity_id
_entity_poly.type
_entity_poly.pdbx_seq_one_letter_code
_entity_poly.pdbx_strand_id
1 'polypeptide(L)'
;MGGIQRYLFATDTHGSEHLEAIVNAGVRAGAKHFNHLGDISYHSLSPLTEDANVRAELALQHLLESQSPVHADALQGRYSDEQIKSIAKAHDNAIRTAEKVSRGQYEYLANLVNNSSMNLGVVTAGNWDRTSSLEKALGQGYMLNGVRTLDGITMGVTGGGGSRPGLRLPLKLGAENDAGADHPETEQYHHSKWGEVLAKQPQWIISHVPWTPRTDVDDHIDLGTRWAERTLKQLYVQGQPLPKAIFSGHKHDRFRMVFNQYGVLEVSPGVGARHHNKGFRAGFCTVDADTDTGDIQHVQEYHILDHYDGTQTVMLHAIHTPDYNAKKVTSQKVGEVILDHFKPSFSDVRDLDPTQSLVKRGMSFNYAALRSAQEKDQRVRQNFALVNEYVEQRGEDLKLIFDSLQHEQTSLDEKITKAQQLLVKKAAVAVRVDIDRLARNDEERQFYQNAVLGFAYDIDSSDLRRLLRVNDGMIPYDWGSSVVRHVQKHIQKTHQQMILSRLTAKDFTEMALVHAPQGYRAKRTFLYEEAIGLWAKTLAQQGSTGLLTSDDLESSGLFVKDSSYIPRKRTSSELEKLLGIKMPARETPQALEQERAALADELRDNLQNYVNQGGPVVDIGNGNYGVLSPDGRNIVPQPKKVFDGVTGYTPLSREQFSQALRRQMSPPDSEIQPDAPNPYQREEQRITPGRQPREDRLPLTQRDAYGRTVN
;
A
#
# COMPACT_ATOMS: atom_id res chain seq x y z
N MET A 1 45.31 -8.20 2.61
CA MET A 1 44.97 -8.82 3.90
C MET A 1 43.58 -8.34 4.24
N GLY A 2 42.58 -9.23 4.22
CA GLY A 2 41.23 -8.89 4.61
C GLY A 2 41.14 -8.64 6.11
N GLY A 3 40.10 -7.92 6.53
CA GLY A 3 39.88 -7.52 7.91
C GLY A 3 38.41 -7.21 8.12
N ILE A 4 38.02 -6.91 9.35
CA ILE A 4 36.63 -6.57 9.65
C ILE A 4 36.26 -5.27 8.92
N GLN A 5 35.22 -5.32 8.09
CA GLN A 5 34.62 -4.15 7.45
C GLN A 5 33.19 -3.93 7.95
N ARG A 6 32.80 -2.66 8.00
CA ARG A 6 31.49 -2.23 8.47
C ARG A 6 30.62 -1.70 7.33
N TYR A 7 29.41 -2.22 7.24
CA TYR A 7 28.41 -1.88 6.22
C TYR A 7 27.18 -1.28 6.90
N LEU A 8 26.63 -0.19 6.36
CA LEU A 8 25.37 0.39 6.82
C LEU A 8 24.22 -0.18 5.97
N PHE A 9 23.14 -0.59 6.63
CA PHE A 9 21.93 -1.10 6.00
C PHE A 9 20.71 -0.32 6.51
N ALA A 10 19.90 0.17 5.57
CA ALA A 10 18.58 0.74 5.84
C ALA A 10 17.55 0.10 4.90
N THR A 11 16.29 0.01 5.32
CA THR A 11 15.20 -0.42 4.45
C THR A 11 14.02 0.53 4.52
N ASP A 12 13.25 0.65 3.43
CA ASP A 12 11.94 1.31 3.41
C ASP A 12 11.95 2.68 4.11
N THR A 13 12.80 3.59 3.61
CA THR A 13 12.96 4.93 4.20
C THR A 13 11.82 5.87 3.81
N HIS A 14 11.01 5.50 2.81
CA HIS A 14 9.80 6.18 2.36
C HIS A 14 9.96 7.70 2.20
N GLY A 15 11.09 8.07 1.63
CA GLY A 15 11.53 9.44 1.48
C GLY A 15 12.91 9.63 2.10
N SER A 16 13.16 10.87 2.41
CA SER A 16 14.47 11.45 2.71
C SER A 16 14.60 11.95 4.14
N GLU A 17 13.49 11.96 4.88
CA GLU A 17 13.35 12.56 6.22
C GLU A 17 14.41 12.03 7.20
N HIS A 18 14.73 10.74 7.11
CA HIS A 18 15.72 10.09 7.97
C HIS A 18 17.06 9.82 7.29
N LEU A 19 17.18 10.02 5.98
CA LEU A 19 18.38 9.62 5.22
C LEU A 19 19.64 10.32 5.74
N GLU A 20 19.57 11.63 6.02
CA GLU A 20 20.71 12.38 6.56
C GLU A 20 21.17 11.84 7.93
N ALA A 21 20.22 11.57 8.83
CA ALA A 21 20.51 11.02 10.15
C ALA A 21 21.14 9.62 10.05
N ILE A 22 20.60 8.76 9.18
CA ILE A 22 21.11 7.42 8.91
C ILE A 22 22.55 7.49 8.38
N VAL A 23 22.82 8.31 7.36
CA VAL A 23 24.14 8.45 6.76
C VAL A 23 25.15 9.00 7.77
N ASN A 24 24.79 10.05 8.50
CA ASN A 24 25.67 10.65 9.51
C ASN A 24 25.99 9.69 10.65
N ALA A 25 25.00 8.91 11.12
CA ALA A 25 25.22 7.88 12.11
C ALA A 25 26.11 6.75 11.58
N GLY A 26 25.94 6.34 10.33
CA GLY A 26 26.82 5.37 9.65
C GLY A 26 28.27 5.83 9.56
N VAL A 27 28.49 7.10 9.19
CA VAL A 27 29.85 7.70 9.17
C VAL A 27 30.47 7.68 10.55
N ARG A 28 29.72 8.08 11.60
CA ARG A 28 30.21 8.05 12.99
C ARG A 28 30.52 6.64 13.47
N ALA A 29 29.72 5.67 13.04
CA ALA A 29 29.96 4.25 13.30
C ALA A 29 31.14 3.71 12.48
N GLY A 30 31.71 4.46 11.51
CA GLY A 30 32.82 4.01 10.68
C GLY A 30 32.43 3.04 9.56
N ALA A 31 31.15 3.04 9.15
CA ALA A 31 30.72 2.27 7.98
C ALA A 31 31.44 2.75 6.72
N LYS A 32 31.72 1.83 5.80
CA LYS A 32 32.39 2.09 4.51
C LYS A 32 31.43 2.14 3.34
N HIS A 33 30.35 1.37 3.41
CA HIS A 33 29.35 1.28 2.35
C HIS A 33 27.95 1.47 2.89
N PHE A 34 27.13 2.19 2.14
CA PHE A 34 25.69 2.32 2.38
C PHE A 34 24.91 1.35 1.49
N ASN A 35 24.12 0.49 2.10
CA ASN A 35 23.20 -0.41 1.41
C ASN A 35 21.76 -0.03 1.77
N HIS A 36 20.91 0.13 0.76
CA HIS A 36 19.50 0.44 0.93
C HIS A 36 18.63 -0.65 0.30
N LEU A 37 17.66 -1.13 1.06
CA LEU A 37 16.74 -2.18 0.67
C LEU A 37 15.35 -1.58 0.55
N GLY A 38 14.69 -1.71 -0.59
CA GLY A 38 13.27 -1.36 -0.67
C GLY A 38 12.95 0.09 -0.98
N ASP A 39 11.86 0.60 -0.41
CA ASP A 39 11.22 1.79 -0.94
C ASP A 39 11.84 3.10 -0.40
N ILE A 40 12.52 3.80 -1.30
CA ILE A 40 12.85 5.23 -1.10
C ILE A 40 11.68 6.10 -1.57
N SER A 41 11.03 5.73 -2.67
CA SER A 41 9.99 6.54 -3.29
C SER A 41 8.61 6.25 -2.73
N TYR A 42 8.21 7.05 -1.74
CA TYR A 42 6.88 7.07 -1.14
C TYR A 42 6.29 8.49 -1.24
N HIS A 43 4.98 8.61 -1.46
CA HIS A 43 4.28 9.87 -1.75
C HIS A 43 5.06 10.82 -2.70
N SER A 44 5.45 10.30 -3.87
CA SER A 44 6.27 11.04 -4.83
C SER A 44 5.53 12.15 -5.60
N LEU A 45 4.27 12.42 -5.26
CA LEU A 45 3.44 13.43 -5.89
C LEU A 45 2.94 14.40 -4.85
N SER A 46 2.71 15.65 -5.27
CA SER A 46 1.91 16.54 -4.43
C SER A 46 0.47 16.00 -4.34
N PRO A 47 -0.28 16.37 -3.27
CA PRO A 47 -1.68 16.00 -3.13
C PRO A 47 -2.56 16.44 -4.31
N LEU A 48 -2.15 17.51 -5.01
CA LEU A 48 -2.85 18.03 -6.19
C LEU A 48 -2.68 17.11 -7.40
N THR A 49 -1.45 16.68 -7.67
CA THR A 49 -1.17 15.75 -8.77
C THR A 49 -1.76 14.38 -8.48
N GLU A 50 -1.71 13.94 -7.21
CA GLU A 50 -2.29 12.68 -6.77
C GLU A 50 -3.81 12.63 -6.94
N ASP A 51 -4.57 13.64 -6.46
CA ASP A 51 -6.03 13.71 -6.66
C ASP A 51 -6.42 13.73 -8.14
N ALA A 52 -5.69 14.51 -8.96
CA ALA A 52 -5.93 14.57 -10.39
C ALA A 52 -5.67 13.21 -11.06
N ASN A 53 -4.64 12.49 -10.63
CA ASN A 53 -4.30 11.18 -11.13
C ASN A 53 -5.35 10.14 -10.77
N VAL A 54 -5.77 10.04 -9.50
CA VAL A 54 -6.78 9.07 -9.06
C VAL A 54 -8.08 9.22 -9.85
N ARG A 55 -8.51 10.46 -10.10
CA ARG A 55 -9.69 10.73 -10.94
C ARG A 55 -9.47 10.31 -12.39
N ALA A 56 -8.31 10.63 -12.95
CA ALA A 56 -7.97 10.25 -14.31
C ALA A 56 -7.94 8.72 -14.48
N GLU A 57 -7.36 7.99 -13.53
CA GLU A 57 -7.32 6.52 -13.51
C GLU A 57 -8.72 5.90 -13.45
N LEU A 58 -9.59 6.39 -12.56
CA LEU A 58 -10.98 5.92 -12.49
C LEU A 58 -11.72 6.14 -13.81
N ALA A 59 -11.58 7.33 -14.39
CA ALA A 59 -12.20 7.66 -15.66
C ALA A 59 -11.62 6.82 -16.81
N LEU A 60 -10.30 6.59 -16.85
CA LEU A 60 -9.64 5.70 -17.80
C LEU A 60 -10.16 4.27 -17.68
N GLN A 61 -10.26 3.74 -16.46
CA GLN A 61 -10.78 2.40 -16.22
C GLN A 61 -12.17 2.24 -16.83
N HIS A 62 -13.08 3.18 -16.54
CA HIS A 62 -14.44 3.13 -17.08
C HIS A 62 -14.54 3.45 -18.57
N LEU A 63 -13.64 4.26 -19.13
CA LEU A 63 -13.56 4.48 -20.58
C LEU A 63 -13.07 3.25 -21.33
N LEU A 64 -12.35 2.34 -20.68
CA LEU A 64 -11.80 1.12 -21.29
C LEU A 64 -12.63 -0.13 -20.97
N GLU A 65 -13.53 -0.06 -19.99
CA GLU A 65 -14.48 -1.11 -19.65
C GLU A 65 -15.67 -1.13 -20.59
N SER A 66 -15.73 -2.10 -21.50
CA SER A 66 -16.82 -2.21 -22.50
C SER A 66 -18.24 -2.27 -21.92
N GLN A 67 -18.39 -2.74 -20.67
CA GLN A 67 -19.66 -2.82 -19.95
C GLN A 67 -20.00 -1.53 -19.18
N SER A 68 -19.08 -0.57 -19.11
CA SER A 68 -19.29 0.67 -18.37
C SER A 68 -20.22 1.63 -19.14
N PRO A 69 -21.18 2.29 -18.45
CA PRO A 69 -21.98 3.36 -19.06
C PRO A 69 -21.12 4.49 -19.64
N VAL A 70 -19.97 4.78 -19.04
CA VAL A 70 -19.02 5.79 -19.53
C VAL A 70 -18.44 5.39 -20.89
N HIS A 71 -18.07 4.13 -21.07
CA HIS A 71 -17.61 3.62 -22.36
C HIS A 71 -18.70 3.73 -23.43
N ALA A 72 -19.93 3.30 -23.10
CA ALA A 72 -21.07 3.39 -24.01
C ALA A 72 -21.32 4.85 -24.45
N ASP A 73 -21.34 5.79 -23.51
CA ASP A 73 -21.49 7.22 -23.79
C ASP A 73 -20.36 7.77 -24.67
N ALA A 74 -19.11 7.35 -24.41
CA ALA A 74 -17.95 7.76 -25.22
C ALA A 74 -18.07 7.30 -26.69
N LEU A 75 -18.47 6.04 -26.91
CA LEU A 75 -18.72 5.50 -28.26
C LEU A 75 -19.89 6.20 -28.95
N GLN A 76 -20.92 6.59 -28.19
CA GLN A 76 -22.04 7.36 -28.72
C GLN A 76 -21.71 8.83 -28.95
N GLY A 77 -20.44 9.26 -28.85
CA GLY A 77 -20.07 10.64 -29.14
C GLY A 77 -20.57 11.64 -28.10
N ARG A 78 -20.83 11.18 -26.87
CA ARG A 78 -21.37 12.02 -25.81
C ARG A 78 -20.30 12.79 -25.05
N TYR A 79 -19.04 12.38 -25.10
CA TYR A 79 -17.93 13.21 -24.62
C TYR A 79 -17.17 13.85 -25.78
N SER A 80 -16.69 15.07 -25.56
CA SER A 80 -15.80 15.77 -26.49
C SER A 80 -14.43 15.09 -26.55
N ASP A 81 -13.70 15.29 -27.66
CA ASP A 81 -12.32 14.80 -27.79
C ASP A 81 -11.43 15.42 -26.70
N GLU A 82 -11.67 16.69 -26.36
CA GLU A 82 -10.94 17.43 -25.33
C GLU A 82 -11.14 16.83 -23.93
N GLN A 83 -12.38 16.47 -23.56
CA GLN A 83 -12.66 15.79 -22.29
C GLN A 83 -11.88 14.47 -22.20
N ILE A 84 -11.97 13.63 -23.23
CA ILE A 84 -11.27 12.32 -23.28
C ILE A 84 -9.74 12.50 -23.22
N LYS A 85 -9.17 13.40 -24.02
CA LYS A 85 -7.72 13.67 -24.04
C LYS A 85 -7.21 14.25 -22.71
N SER A 86 -8.02 15.05 -22.02
CA SER A 86 -7.64 15.66 -20.75
C SER A 86 -7.41 14.63 -19.65
N ILE A 87 -8.19 13.55 -19.65
CA ILE A 87 -8.07 12.42 -18.73
C ILE A 87 -6.73 11.71 -18.93
N ALA A 88 -6.43 11.30 -20.17
CA ALA A 88 -5.15 10.65 -20.50
C ALA A 88 -3.96 11.56 -20.17
N LYS A 89 -4.05 12.85 -20.52
CA LYS A 89 -2.99 13.83 -20.22
C LYS A 89 -2.73 13.99 -18.72
N ALA A 90 -3.78 14.00 -17.88
CA ALA A 90 -3.63 14.13 -16.43
C ALA A 90 -2.90 12.91 -15.85
N HIS A 91 -3.30 11.70 -16.23
CA HIS A 91 -2.66 10.45 -15.86
C HIS A 91 -1.18 10.40 -16.30
N ASP A 92 -0.90 10.68 -17.58
CA ASP A 92 0.46 10.67 -18.12
C ASP A 92 1.37 11.72 -17.45
N ASN A 93 0.81 12.88 -17.10
CA ASN A 93 1.54 13.91 -16.35
C ASN A 93 1.91 13.42 -14.95
N ALA A 94 1.01 12.74 -14.26
CA ALA A 94 1.28 12.19 -12.93
C ALA A 94 2.36 11.11 -12.98
N ILE A 95 2.31 10.20 -13.96
CA ILE A 95 3.37 9.20 -14.19
C ILE A 95 4.73 9.87 -14.38
N ARG A 96 4.83 10.78 -15.34
CA ARG A 96 6.09 11.52 -15.60
C ARG A 96 6.59 12.27 -14.38
N THR A 97 5.69 12.87 -13.61
CA THR A 97 6.05 13.64 -12.41
C THR A 97 6.58 12.72 -11.31
N ALA A 98 5.92 11.60 -11.05
CA ALA A 98 6.38 10.65 -10.05
C ALA A 98 7.70 10.01 -10.43
N GLU A 99 7.92 9.66 -11.72
CA GLU A 99 9.23 9.18 -12.19
C GLU A 99 10.32 10.23 -11.95
N LYS A 100 10.04 11.51 -12.25
CA LYS A 100 10.97 12.61 -12.02
C LYS A 100 11.30 12.80 -10.54
N VAL A 101 10.29 12.78 -9.66
CA VAL A 101 10.48 12.91 -8.21
C VAL A 101 11.21 11.71 -7.65
N SER A 102 10.82 10.48 -8.04
CA SER A 102 11.47 9.23 -7.63
C SER A 102 12.95 9.21 -8.02
N ARG A 103 13.26 9.57 -9.27
CA ARG A 103 14.64 9.75 -9.73
C ARG A 103 15.40 10.76 -8.87
N GLY A 104 14.79 11.92 -8.59
CA GLY A 104 15.40 12.95 -7.74
C GLY A 104 15.70 12.46 -6.32
N GLN A 105 14.88 11.55 -5.76
CA GLN A 105 15.12 10.96 -4.44
C GLN A 105 16.34 10.01 -4.45
N TYR A 106 16.50 9.20 -5.50
CA TYR A 106 17.69 8.36 -5.66
C TYR A 106 18.96 9.21 -5.89
N GLU A 107 18.86 10.27 -6.71
CA GLU A 107 19.97 11.22 -6.92
C GLU A 107 20.33 11.93 -5.60
N TYR A 108 19.33 12.30 -4.79
CA TYR A 108 19.55 12.87 -3.47
C TYR A 108 20.29 11.91 -2.54
N LEU A 109 19.86 10.64 -2.48
CA LEU A 109 20.57 9.62 -1.70
C LEU A 109 22.03 9.48 -2.16
N ALA A 110 22.26 9.38 -3.46
CA ALA A 110 23.60 9.23 -4.00
C ALA A 110 24.48 10.43 -3.65
N ASN A 111 23.95 11.66 -3.77
CA ASN A 111 24.67 12.87 -3.40
C ASN A 111 25.00 12.89 -1.90
N LEU A 112 24.06 12.49 -1.04
CA LEU A 112 24.27 12.42 0.39
C LEU A 112 25.40 11.45 0.76
N VAL A 113 25.42 10.26 0.16
CA VAL A 113 26.46 9.25 0.40
C VAL A 113 27.80 9.67 -0.22
N ASN A 114 27.81 10.14 -1.47
CA ASN A 114 29.04 10.55 -2.16
C ASN A 114 29.73 11.76 -1.54
N ASN A 115 28.98 12.64 -0.86
CA ASN A 115 29.52 13.76 -0.09
C ASN A 115 29.94 13.39 1.34
N SER A 116 29.75 12.12 1.72
CA SER A 116 30.22 11.56 2.99
C SER A 116 31.54 10.80 2.79
N SER A 117 32.06 10.18 3.85
CA SER A 117 33.22 9.28 3.76
C SER A 117 32.85 7.83 3.38
N MET A 118 31.58 7.58 3.02
CA MET A 118 31.07 6.26 2.61
C MET A 118 30.90 6.17 1.09
N ASN A 119 30.95 4.96 0.57
CA ASN A 119 30.58 4.64 -0.80
C ASN A 119 29.15 4.09 -0.86
N LEU A 120 28.49 4.26 -2.01
CA LEU A 120 27.22 3.60 -2.25
C LEU A 120 27.47 2.12 -2.60
N GLY A 121 26.96 1.23 -1.76
CA GLY A 121 27.01 -0.22 -1.92
C GLY A 121 25.89 -0.70 -2.84
N VAL A 122 24.91 -1.41 -2.28
CA VAL A 122 23.74 -1.93 -2.99
C VAL A 122 22.51 -1.06 -2.71
N VAL A 123 21.74 -0.74 -3.75
CA VAL A 123 20.44 -0.08 -3.63
C VAL A 123 19.42 -0.91 -4.41
N THR A 124 18.38 -1.39 -3.74
CA THR A 124 17.26 -2.07 -4.41
C THR A 124 16.04 -1.16 -4.42
N ALA A 125 15.27 -1.18 -5.51
CA ALA A 125 13.93 -0.63 -5.50
C ALA A 125 12.98 -1.65 -4.86
N GLY A 126 12.16 -1.22 -3.91
CA GLY A 126 11.11 -2.07 -3.35
C GLY A 126 9.99 -2.30 -4.37
N ASN A 127 9.48 -1.20 -4.94
CA ASN A 127 8.45 -1.24 -5.97
C ASN A 127 9.01 -1.40 -7.39
N TRP A 128 8.40 -2.31 -8.14
CA TRP A 128 8.83 -2.66 -9.48
C TRP A 128 8.79 -1.48 -10.46
N ASP A 129 7.78 -0.62 -10.37
CA ASP A 129 7.59 0.57 -11.21
C ASP A 129 8.68 1.64 -11.00
N ARG A 130 9.42 1.56 -9.89
CA ARG A 130 10.50 2.50 -9.55
C ARG A 130 11.88 2.03 -9.96
N THR A 131 12.00 0.79 -10.42
CA THR A 131 13.23 0.21 -11.01
C THR A 131 13.84 1.12 -12.08
N SER A 132 13.02 1.61 -13.02
CA SER A 132 13.52 2.45 -14.12
C SER A 132 14.05 3.81 -13.64
N SER A 133 13.47 4.34 -12.55
CA SER A 133 13.89 5.62 -11.96
C SER A 133 15.21 5.45 -11.22
N LEU A 134 15.39 4.33 -10.51
CA LEU A 134 16.64 3.94 -9.88
C LEU A 134 17.76 3.78 -10.92
N GLU A 135 17.52 3.00 -11.99
CA GLU A 135 18.51 2.78 -13.05
C GLU A 135 18.93 4.09 -13.75
N LYS A 136 17.98 5.00 -14.00
CA LYS A 136 18.28 6.32 -14.59
C LYS A 136 19.07 7.23 -13.63
N ALA A 137 18.84 7.13 -12.33
CA ALA A 137 19.51 7.95 -11.32
C ALA A 137 20.93 7.46 -11.04
N LEU A 138 21.09 6.15 -10.87
CA LEU A 138 22.32 5.56 -10.34
C LEU A 138 23.14 4.79 -11.41
N GLY A 139 22.54 4.50 -12.57
CA GLY A 139 23.16 3.71 -13.64
C GLY A 139 23.00 2.19 -13.45
N GLN A 140 23.42 1.42 -14.47
CA GLN A 140 23.29 -0.05 -14.51
C GLN A 140 24.18 -0.80 -13.50
N GLY A 141 25.09 -0.11 -12.80
CA GLY A 141 25.98 -0.71 -11.78
C GLY A 141 25.28 -1.08 -10.47
N TYR A 142 24.06 -0.58 -10.26
CA TYR A 142 23.18 -0.94 -9.14
C TYR A 142 22.24 -2.04 -9.63
N MET A 143 22.79 -3.24 -9.78
CA MET A 143 22.13 -4.36 -10.46
C MET A 143 20.95 -4.91 -9.63
N LEU A 144 19.75 -4.79 -10.18
CA LEU A 144 18.63 -5.66 -9.80
C LEU A 144 18.88 -7.04 -10.42
N ASN A 145 18.76 -8.08 -9.60
CA ASN A 145 18.91 -9.47 -10.04
C ASN A 145 20.30 -9.81 -10.60
N GLY A 146 21.33 -9.35 -9.89
CA GLY A 146 22.74 -9.56 -10.25
C GLY A 146 23.61 -9.99 -9.07
N VAL A 147 24.90 -10.16 -9.30
CA VAL A 147 25.89 -10.44 -8.26
C VAL A 147 27.00 -9.40 -8.33
N ARG A 148 27.40 -8.88 -7.18
CA ARG A 148 28.45 -7.88 -7.02
C ARG A 148 29.36 -8.28 -5.88
N THR A 149 30.66 -8.01 -6.01
CA THR A 149 31.61 -8.19 -4.92
C THR A 149 31.94 -6.82 -4.30
N LEU A 150 31.79 -6.69 -2.99
CA LEU A 150 32.16 -5.50 -2.21
C LEU A 150 33.14 -5.93 -1.11
N ASP A 151 34.34 -5.33 -1.11
CA ASP A 151 35.46 -5.66 -0.21
C ASP A 151 35.75 -7.16 -0.10
N GLY A 152 35.58 -7.93 -1.17
CA GLY A 152 35.79 -9.39 -1.18
C GLY A 152 34.55 -10.23 -0.87
N ILE A 153 33.48 -9.63 -0.33
CA ILE A 153 32.21 -10.31 -0.07
C ILE A 153 31.36 -10.33 -1.34
N THR A 154 31.00 -11.52 -1.81
CA THR A 154 30.12 -11.70 -2.97
C THR A 154 28.66 -11.62 -2.55
N MET A 155 27.94 -10.61 -3.05
CA MET A 155 26.55 -10.30 -2.72
C MET A 155 25.65 -10.53 -3.93
N GLY A 156 24.62 -11.35 -3.77
CA GLY A 156 23.53 -11.51 -4.73
C GLY A 156 22.43 -10.53 -4.41
N VAL A 157 22.08 -9.67 -5.37
CA VAL A 157 21.08 -8.64 -5.21
C VAL A 157 19.84 -9.06 -5.97
N THR A 158 18.73 -9.24 -5.26
CA THR A 158 17.44 -9.59 -5.86
C THR A 158 16.46 -8.46 -5.62
N GLY A 159 15.91 -7.93 -6.70
CA GLY A 159 14.94 -6.85 -6.64
C GLY A 159 13.62 -7.24 -7.28
N GLY A 160 12.64 -6.36 -7.11
CA GLY A 160 11.27 -6.61 -7.55
C GLY A 160 10.48 -7.45 -6.55
N GLY A 161 9.20 -7.10 -6.38
CA GLY A 161 8.25 -7.83 -5.54
C GLY A 161 7.67 -7.05 -4.36
N GLY A 162 7.97 -5.76 -4.19
CA GLY A 162 7.30 -4.93 -3.19
C GLY A 162 5.81 -4.69 -3.48
N SER A 163 5.27 -3.69 -2.79
CA SER A 163 3.89 -3.24 -2.90
C SER A 163 3.50 -2.80 -4.31
N ARG A 164 2.19 -2.58 -4.53
CA ARG A 164 1.69 -2.05 -5.80
C ARG A 164 2.36 -0.70 -6.12
N PRO A 165 2.52 -0.36 -7.41
CA PRO A 165 2.98 0.96 -7.80
C PRO A 165 2.10 2.04 -7.13
N GLY A 166 2.73 3.04 -6.50
CA GLY A 166 2.02 4.15 -5.82
C GLY A 166 1.23 5.06 -6.77
N LEU A 167 1.44 4.89 -8.07
CA LEU A 167 0.55 5.33 -9.14
C LEU A 167 -0.16 4.08 -9.65
N ARG A 168 -1.49 4.04 -9.75
CA ARG A 168 -2.13 2.86 -10.34
C ARG A 168 -1.78 2.86 -11.82
N LEU A 169 -0.69 2.17 -12.16
CA LEU A 169 -0.32 1.92 -13.54
C LEU A 169 -1.54 1.36 -14.28
N PRO A 170 -1.75 1.77 -15.53
CA PRO A 170 -3.00 1.53 -16.22
C PRO A 170 -3.25 0.02 -16.34
N LEU A 171 -4.41 -0.39 -15.83
CA LEU A 171 -5.17 -1.57 -16.21
C LEU A 171 -4.39 -2.89 -16.37
N LYS A 172 -4.34 -3.66 -15.29
CA LYS A 172 -4.81 -5.05 -15.37
C LYS A 172 -6.13 -5.17 -14.62
N LEU A 173 -7.20 -5.13 -15.40
CA LEU A 173 -8.55 -5.46 -14.97
C LEU A 173 -8.55 -6.83 -14.29
N GLY A 174 -8.87 -6.87 -12.99
CA GLY A 174 -9.04 -8.10 -12.22
C GLY A 174 -8.12 -8.28 -11.02
N ALA A 175 -7.12 -7.43 -10.82
CA ALA A 175 -6.27 -7.49 -9.63
C ALA A 175 -6.95 -6.79 -8.44
N GLU A 176 -7.99 -7.39 -7.88
CA GLU A 176 -8.36 -7.11 -6.49
C GLU A 176 -7.22 -7.62 -5.58
N ASN A 177 -6.68 -6.74 -4.75
CA ASN A 177 -5.86 -7.02 -3.56
C ASN A 177 -4.46 -7.68 -3.65
N ASP A 178 -4.03 -8.27 -4.77
CA ASP A 178 -2.71 -8.93 -4.79
C ASP A 178 -1.52 -7.94 -4.86
N ALA A 179 -0.51 -8.13 -4.01
CA ALA A 179 0.75 -7.38 -4.06
C ALA A 179 1.52 -7.74 -5.34
N GLY A 180 2.46 -6.89 -5.78
CA GLY A 180 3.26 -7.15 -6.98
C GLY A 180 4.08 -8.45 -6.90
N ALA A 181 4.39 -8.93 -5.69
CA ALA A 181 5.01 -10.24 -5.46
C ALA A 181 4.08 -11.46 -5.65
N ASP A 182 2.76 -11.26 -5.69
CA ASP A 182 1.78 -12.34 -5.84
C ASP A 182 1.19 -12.43 -7.25
N HIS A 183 1.63 -11.56 -8.16
CA HIS A 183 1.16 -11.59 -9.55
C HIS A 183 1.83 -12.75 -10.32
N PRO A 184 1.09 -13.61 -11.04
CA PRO A 184 1.67 -14.79 -11.72
C PRO A 184 2.79 -14.47 -12.73
N GLU A 185 2.67 -13.39 -13.51
CA GLU A 185 3.73 -12.97 -14.44
C GLU A 185 5.02 -12.50 -13.74
N THR A 186 4.93 -11.90 -12.55
CA THR A 186 6.13 -11.49 -11.80
C THR A 186 6.75 -12.68 -11.07
N GLU A 187 5.96 -13.69 -10.69
CA GLU A 187 6.45 -14.96 -10.14
C GLU A 187 7.43 -15.66 -11.09
N GLN A 188 7.07 -15.80 -12.38
CA GLN A 188 7.95 -16.45 -13.36
C GLN A 188 9.25 -15.66 -13.59
N TYR A 189 9.17 -14.32 -13.55
CA TYR A 189 10.36 -13.48 -13.63
C TYR A 189 11.26 -13.66 -12.39
N HIS A 190 10.70 -13.61 -11.17
CA HIS A 190 11.45 -13.86 -9.93
C HIS A 190 12.10 -15.25 -9.95
N HIS A 191 11.36 -16.25 -10.43
CA HIS A 191 11.84 -17.63 -10.58
C HIS A 191 13.10 -17.71 -11.45
N SER A 192 13.08 -17.10 -12.64
CA SER A 192 14.25 -17.09 -13.53
C SER A 192 15.42 -16.32 -12.91
N LYS A 193 15.16 -15.11 -12.42
CA LYS A 193 16.20 -14.15 -12.10
C LYS A 193 16.87 -14.37 -10.75
N TRP A 194 16.12 -14.75 -9.73
CA TRP A 194 16.72 -15.08 -8.44
C TRP A 194 17.46 -16.43 -8.52
N GLY A 195 17.02 -17.34 -9.40
CA GLY A 195 17.73 -18.59 -9.70
C GLY A 195 19.09 -18.33 -10.35
N GLU A 196 19.16 -17.42 -11.33
CA GLU A 196 20.42 -16.97 -11.94
C GLU A 196 21.38 -16.35 -10.92
N VAL A 197 20.87 -15.58 -9.95
CA VAL A 197 21.67 -15.00 -8.86
C VAL A 197 22.24 -16.08 -7.95
N LEU A 198 21.44 -17.06 -7.54
CA LEU A 198 21.89 -18.14 -6.67
C LEU A 198 22.87 -19.10 -7.33
N ALA A 199 22.73 -19.33 -8.63
CA ALA A 199 23.66 -20.17 -9.39
C ALA A 199 25.10 -19.65 -9.33
N LYS A 200 25.29 -18.36 -9.04
CA LYS A 200 26.59 -17.71 -8.84
C LYS A 200 27.12 -17.84 -7.40
N GLN A 201 26.42 -18.57 -6.54
CA GLN A 201 26.80 -18.89 -5.15
C GLN A 201 27.23 -17.67 -4.33
N PRO A 202 26.37 -16.65 -4.19
CA PRO A 202 26.71 -15.48 -3.40
C PRO A 202 26.85 -15.84 -1.91
N GLN A 203 27.78 -15.17 -1.22
CA GLN A 203 27.92 -15.27 0.22
C GLN A 203 26.75 -14.60 0.93
N TRP A 204 26.32 -13.43 0.47
CA TRP A 204 25.15 -12.73 1.01
C TRP A 204 24.06 -12.58 -0.04
N ILE A 205 22.80 -12.67 0.38
CA ILE A 205 21.67 -12.23 -0.43
C ILE A 205 21.16 -10.91 0.13
N ILE A 206 20.93 -9.96 -0.76
CA ILE A 206 20.35 -8.66 -0.47
C ILE A 206 19.05 -8.56 -1.26
N SER A 207 17.92 -8.53 -0.57
CA SER A 207 16.58 -8.54 -1.16
C SER A 207 15.67 -7.51 -0.51
N HIS A 208 14.66 -7.02 -1.22
CA HIS A 208 13.57 -6.31 -0.56
C HIS A 208 12.57 -7.31 0.05
N VAL A 209 12.05 -8.25 -0.75
CA VAL A 209 11.15 -9.32 -0.29
C VAL A 209 11.93 -10.38 0.50
N PRO A 210 11.40 -10.87 1.65
CA PRO A 210 12.03 -11.94 2.41
C PRO A 210 12.15 -13.25 1.62
N TRP A 211 13.11 -14.08 2.00
CA TRP A 211 13.36 -15.37 1.33
C TRP A 211 12.84 -16.58 2.09
N THR A 212 12.31 -16.37 3.28
CA THR A 212 11.64 -17.38 4.09
C THR A 212 10.37 -16.79 4.70
N PRO A 213 9.32 -17.61 4.87
CA PRO A 213 8.12 -17.18 5.56
C PRO A 213 8.42 -16.83 7.02
N ARG A 214 7.77 -15.77 7.52
CA ARG A 214 7.72 -15.48 8.95
C ARG A 214 6.55 -16.25 9.55
N THR A 215 6.86 -17.29 10.31
CA THR A 215 5.84 -18.12 10.98
C THR A 215 5.40 -17.55 12.32
N ASP A 216 6.07 -16.50 12.80
CA ASP A 216 5.82 -15.79 14.06
C ASP A 216 4.86 -14.61 13.93
N VAL A 217 4.43 -14.28 12.70
CA VAL A 217 3.49 -13.19 12.41
C VAL A 217 2.37 -13.75 11.53
N ASP A 218 1.12 -13.50 11.91
CA ASP A 218 -0.07 -13.88 11.13
C ASP A 218 -0.27 -12.88 9.98
N ASP A 219 0.73 -12.82 9.09
CA ASP A 219 0.79 -11.93 7.93
C ASP A 219 0.77 -12.75 6.64
N HIS A 220 0.31 -12.10 5.57
CA HIS A 220 0.37 -12.65 4.22
C HIS A 220 1.81 -13.10 3.84
N ILE A 221 1.93 -14.32 3.30
CA ILE A 221 3.18 -14.88 2.80
C ILE A 221 3.21 -14.65 1.29
N ASP A 222 4.10 -13.77 0.84
CA ASP A 222 4.25 -13.44 -0.58
C ASP A 222 4.67 -14.69 -1.38
N LEU A 223 4.10 -14.88 -2.57
CA LEU A 223 4.44 -16.02 -3.44
C LEU A 223 5.95 -16.07 -3.75
N GLY A 224 6.57 -14.91 -3.99
CA GLY A 224 8.03 -14.79 -4.13
C GLY A 224 8.83 -15.36 -2.95
N THR A 225 8.34 -15.14 -1.72
CA THR A 225 8.96 -15.70 -0.50
C THR A 225 8.91 -17.24 -0.51
N ARG A 226 7.76 -17.82 -0.87
CA ARG A 226 7.60 -19.28 -0.96
C ARG A 226 8.54 -19.88 -2.00
N TRP A 227 8.71 -19.21 -3.13
CA TRP A 227 9.63 -19.65 -4.17
C TRP A 227 11.09 -19.61 -3.69
N ALA A 228 11.53 -18.50 -3.10
CA ALA A 228 12.90 -18.36 -2.60
C ALA A 228 13.22 -19.43 -1.55
N GLU A 229 12.27 -19.71 -0.64
CA GLU A 229 12.41 -20.75 0.38
C GLU A 229 12.59 -22.13 -0.25
N ARG A 230 11.79 -22.47 -1.27
CA ARG A 230 11.94 -23.75 -2.00
C ARG A 230 13.33 -23.88 -2.60
N THR A 231 13.87 -22.81 -3.18
CA THR A 231 15.20 -22.84 -3.79
C THR A 231 16.30 -23.01 -2.73
N LEU A 232 16.22 -22.30 -1.60
CA LEU A 232 17.12 -22.53 -0.45
C LEU A 232 17.04 -23.97 0.07
N LYS A 233 15.83 -24.51 0.19
CA LYS A 233 15.60 -25.90 0.60
C LYS A 233 16.25 -26.90 -0.37
N GLN A 234 16.15 -26.65 -1.68
CA GLN A 234 16.76 -27.51 -2.69
C GLN A 234 18.29 -27.54 -2.54
N LEU A 235 18.93 -26.37 -2.44
CA LEU A 235 20.38 -26.27 -2.22
C LEU A 235 20.80 -27.01 -0.95
N TYR A 236 20.05 -26.80 0.15
CA TYR A 236 20.28 -27.47 1.42
C TYR A 236 20.22 -29.00 1.30
N VAL A 237 19.16 -29.53 0.68
CA VAL A 237 18.96 -30.98 0.49
C VAL A 237 20.02 -31.58 -0.43
N GLN A 238 20.51 -30.81 -1.42
CA GLN A 238 21.55 -31.24 -2.35
C GLN A 238 22.97 -31.07 -1.80
N GLY A 239 23.14 -30.55 -0.58
CA GLY A 239 24.44 -30.26 0.02
C GLY A 239 25.23 -29.16 -0.72
N GLN A 240 24.54 -28.30 -1.46
CA GLN A 240 25.15 -27.17 -2.16
C GLN A 240 25.43 -26.03 -1.17
N PRO A 241 26.42 -25.16 -1.45
CA PRO A 241 26.68 -23.98 -0.63
C PRO A 241 25.44 -23.10 -0.51
N LEU A 242 25.08 -22.75 0.72
CA LEU A 242 24.05 -21.76 1.03
C LEU A 242 24.67 -20.39 1.29
N PRO A 243 23.94 -19.30 1.04
CA PRO A 243 24.37 -17.99 1.50
C PRO A 243 24.53 -17.98 3.03
N LYS A 244 25.52 -17.24 3.51
CA LYS A 244 25.80 -17.02 4.93
C LYS A 244 24.73 -16.14 5.59
N ALA A 245 24.29 -15.12 4.86
CA ALA A 245 23.31 -14.16 5.35
C ALA A 245 22.32 -13.72 4.27
N ILE A 246 21.10 -13.38 4.68
CA ILE A 246 20.06 -12.80 3.85
C ILE A 246 19.58 -11.51 4.52
N PHE A 247 19.68 -10.39 3.81
CA PHE A 247 19.18 -9.09 4.24
C PHE A 247 17.85 -8.81 3.54
N SER A 248 16.79 -8.51 4.31
CA SER A 248 15.46 -8.25 3.75
C SER A 248 14.61 -7.20 4.48
N GLY A 249 13.72 -6.55 3.73
CA GLY A 249 12.77 -5.52 4.16
C GLY A 249 11.31 -5.97 3.99
N HIS A 250 10.47 -5.11 3.38
CA HIS A 250 9.08 -5.36 2.91
C HIS A 250 8.02 -5.59 3.98
N LYS A 251 8.33 -6.30 5.07
CA LYS A 251 7.35 -6.60 6.14
C LYS A 251 7.03 -5.42 7.05
N HIS A 252 7.76 -4.33 6.89
CA HIS A 252 7.62 -3.10 7.68
C HIS A 252 7.61 -3.31 9.20
N ASP A 253 8.35 -4.32 9.65
CA ASP A 253 8.46 -4.72 11.05
C ASP A 253 9.69 -4.12 11.73
N ARG A 254 9.75 -4.27 13.05
CA ARG A 254 10.95 -4.01 13.86
C ARG A 254 12.17 -4.82 13.37
N PHE A 255 13.35 -4.37 13.78
CA PHE A 255 14.60 -5.09 13.55
C PHE A 255 14.49 -6.57 13.95
N ARG A 256 15.09 -7.45 13.15
CA ARG A 256 15.12 -8.90 13.39
C ARG A 256 16.44 -9.48 12.93
N MET A 257 17.03 -10.35 13.76
CA MET A 257 18.21 -11.13 13.40
C MET A 257 18.08 -12.54 13.95
N VAL A 258 17.98 -13.54 13.07
CA VAL A 258 17.77 -14.95 13.46
C VAL A 258 18.40 -15.92 12.47
N PHE A 259 18.77 -17.12 12.92
CA PHE A 259 19.08 -18.22 12.00
C PHE A 259 17.79 -18.93 11.57
N ASN A 260 17.63 -19.15 10.28
CA ASN A 260 16.50 -19.94 9.77
C ASN A 260 16.75 -21.45 9.88
N GLN A 261 15.74 -22.23 9.49
CA GLN A 261 15.78 -23.70 9.55
C GLN A 261 16.89 -24.34 8.69
N TYR A 262 17.46 -23.62 7.73
CA TYR A 262 18.59 -24.07 6.90
C TYR A 262 19.95 -23.64 7.46
N GLY A 263 19.98 -22.89 8.58
CA GLY A 263 21.19 -22.36 9.18
C GLY A 263 21.74 -21.11 8.51
N VAL A 264 20.93 -20.42 7.70
CA VAL A 264 21.26 -19.12 7.11
C VAL A 264 20.84 -18.00 8.06
N LEU A 265 21.69 -16.98 8.22
CA LEU A 265 21.41 -15.84 9.09
C LEU A 265 20.54 -14.80 8.37
N GLU A 266 19.35 -14.55 8.88
CA GLU A 266 18.42 -13.56 8.36
C GLU A 266 18.52 -12.27 9.15
N VAL A 267 18.70 -11.15 8.46
CA VAL A 267 18.79 -9.82 9.05
C VAL A 267 17.77 -8.91 8.40
N SER A 268 16.95 -8.26 9.22
CA SER A 268 16.01 -7.22 8.81
C SER A 268 16.40 -5.93 9.53
N PRO A 269 16.91 -4.89 8.82
CA PRO A 269 17.46 -3.68 9.44
C PRO A 269 16.48 -2.83 10.26
N GLY A 270 15.17 -3.10 10.16
CA GLY A 270 14.11 -2.23 10.67
C GLY A 270 13.73 -1.15 9.65
N VAL A 271 12.49 -0.65 9.75
CA VAL A 271 11.96 0.34 8.80
C VAL A 271 12.58 1.70 9.05
N GLY A 272 13.29 2.22 8.04
CA GLY A 272 13.92 3.54 8.09
C GLY A 272 12.93 4.69 8.00
N ALA A 273 11.68 4.45 7.62
CA ALA A 273 10.61 5.45 7.59
C ALA A 273 9.89 5.65 8.93
N ARG A 274 9.29 6.84 9.06
CA ARG A 274 8.28 7.15 10.07
C ARG A 274 6.92 6.52 9.76
N HIS A 275 6.57 6.46 8.47
CA HIS A 275 5.29 5.95 7.96
C HIS A 275 5.34 4.44 7.71
N HIS A 276 4.22 3.74 7.94
CA HIS A 276 4.05 2.28 7.79
C HIS A 276 4.87 1.39 8.72
N ASN A 277 5.70 1.97 9.58
CA ASN A 277 6.39 1.21 10.60
C ASN A 277 5.36 0.64 11.59
N LYS A 278 5.28 -0.70 11.68
CA LYS A 278 4.49 -1.40 12.72
C LYS A 278 5.11 -1.21 14.11
N GLY A 279 6.33 -0.67 14.19
CA GLY A 279 6.98 -0.18 15.39
C GLY A 279 6.98 1.35 15.50
N PHE A 280 7.26 1.85 16.70
CA PHE A 280 7.19 3.27 17.05
C PHE A 280 8.37 4.13 16.61
N ARG A 281 9.44 3.52 16.11
CA ARG A 281 10.73 4.17 15.89
C ARG A 281 11.30 3.72 14.57
N ALA A 282 11.72 4.66 13.73
CA ALA A 282 12.49 4.32 12.56
C ALA A 282 13.78 3.61 12.98
N GLY A 283 14.20 2.63 12.19
CA GLY A 283 15.32 1.75 12.49
C GLY A 283 16.23 1.52 11.30
N PHE A 284 17.49 1.25 11.59
CA PHE A 284 18.49 0.81 10.63
C PHE A 284 19.59 0.05 11.38
N CYS A 285 20.53 -0.57 10.67
CA CYS A 285 21.64 -1.27 11.33
C CYS A 285 22.98 -1.08 10.63
N THR A 286 24.06 -1.27 11.38
CA THR A 286 25.39 -1.51 10.80
C THR A 286 25.82 -2.95 11.04
N VAL A 287 26.53 -3.52 10.08
CA VAL A 287 26.97 -4.92 10.07
C VAL A 287 28.49 -4.94 9.98
N ASP A 288 29.12 -5.55 10.98
CA ASP A 288 30.54 -5.88 10.95
C ASP A 288 30.71 -7.27 10.36
N ALA A 289 31.50 -7.40 9.30
CA ALA A 289 31.75 -8.66 8.65
C ALA A 289 33.25 -8.91 8.42
N ASP A 290 33.63 -10.17 8.58
CA ASP A 290 34.92 -10.65 8.10
C ASP A 290 34.87 -10.75 6.57
N THR A 291 35.71 -9.97 5.89
CA THR A 291 35.72 -9.92 4.43
C THR A 291 36.26 -11.18 3.76
N ASP A 292 37.05 -11.98 4.46
CA ASP A 292 37.64 -13.20 3.91
C ASP A 292 36.62 -14.35 3.96
N THR A 293 35.81 -14.44 5.02
CA THR A 293 34.81 -15.51 5.18
C THR A 293 33.39 -15.10 4.78
N GLY A 294 33.08 -13.82 4.84
CA GLY A 294 31.73 -13.28 4.74
C GLY A 294 30.87 -13.53 6.00
N ASP A 295 31.47 -13.99 7.10
CA ASP A 295 30.76 -14.19 8.36
C ASP A 295 30.54 -12.84 9.08
N ILE A 296 29.32 -12.62 9.53
CA ILE A 296 28.92 -11.44 10.30
C ILE A 296 29.40 -11.63 11.74
N GLN A 297 30.19 -10.66 12.23
CA GLN A 297 30.70 -10.66 13.59
C GLN A 297 29.70 -10.01 14.55
N HIS A 298 29.18 -8.83 14.19
CA HIS A 298 28.22 -8.09 14.99
C HIS A 298 27.24 -7.32 14.08
N VAL A 299 26.02 -7.13 14.57
CA VAL A 299 25.04 -6.20 13.99
C VAL A 299 24.64 -5.20 15.06
N GLN A 300 24.79 -3.92 14.77
CA GLN A 300 24.41 -2.83 15.67
C GLN A 300 23.06 -2.26 15.19
N GLU A 301 22.04 -2.35 16.04
CA GLU A 301 20.69 -1.83 15.79
C GLU A 301 20.60 -0.39 16.26
N TYR A 302 20.14 0.50 15.38
CA TYR A 302 19.94 1.92 15.68
C TYR A 302 18.46 2.29 15.58
N HIS A 303 18.01 3.17 16.47
CA HIS A 303 16.68 3.79 16.42
C HIS A 303 16.81 5.29 16.21
N ILE A 304 15.88 5.83 15.42
CA ILE A 304 15.71 7.27 15.22
C ILE A 304 14.46 7.70 15.99
N LEU A 305 14.62 8.73 16.80
CA LEU A 305 13.58 9.39 17.57
C LEU A 305 13.36 10.78 17.01
N ASP A 306 12.17 11.03 16.50
CA ASP A 306 11.75 12.36 16.08
C ASP A 306 11.28 13.17 17.29
N HIS A 307 11.74 14.42 17.37
CA HIS A 307 11.32 15.38 18.38
C HIS A 307 10.31 16.37 17.81
N TYR A 308 9.44 16.88 18.68
CA TYR A 308 8.38 17.82 18.30
C TYR A 308 8.90 19.12 17.66
N ASP A 309 10.15 19.49 17.92
CA ASP A 309 10.83 20.68 17.38
C ASP A 309 11.43 20.46 15.99
N GLY A 310 11.24 19.27 15.40
CA GLY A 310 11.75 18.88 14.09
C GLY A 310 13.22 18.46 14.11
N THR A 311 13.79 18.20 15.29
CA THR A 311 15.10 17.57 15.42
C THR A 311 14.97 16.05 15.58
N GLN A 312 16.06 15.33 15.36
CA GLN A 312 16.14 13.88 15.40
C GLN A 312 17.24 13.44 16.35
N THR A 313 17.00 12.40 17.13
CA THR A 313 18.02 11.74 17.95
C THR A 313 18.21 10.32 17.47
N VAL A 314 19.47 9.94 17.21
CA VAL A 314 19.82 8.59 16.79
C VAL A 314 20.48 7.88 17.96
N MET A 315 19.92 6.74 18.35
CA MET A 315 20.41 5.92 19.45
C MET A 315 20.91 4.57 18.94
N LEU A 316 22.07 4.14 19.41
CA LEU A 316 22.50 2.74 19.36
C LEU A 316 21.66 1.95 20.38
N HIS A 317 20.68 1.21 19.88
CA HIS A 317 19.73 0.48 20.70
C HIS A 317 20.35 -0.79 21.28
N ALA A 318 20.93 -1.61 20.41
CA ALA A 318 21.44 -2.93 20.77
C ALA A 318 22.59 -3.38 19.87
N ILE A 319 23.39 -4.32 20.37
CA ILE A 319 24.41 -5.05 19.62
C ILE A 319 24.02 -6.52 19.62
N HIS A 320 23.98 -7.12 18.44
CA HIS A 320 23.61 -8.51 18.20
C HIS A 320 24.82 -9.28 17.69
N THR A 321 25.09 -10.44 18.28
CA THR A 321 26.23 -11.28 17.95
C THR A 321 25.73 -12.67 17.57
N PRO A 322 25.98 -13.14 16.33
CA PRO A 322 25.62 -14.49 15.91
C PRO A 322 26.65 -15.51 16.41
N ASP A 323 26.15 -16.65 16.87
CA ASP A 323 26.92 -17.87 17.09
C ASP A 323 26.54 -18.86 15.97
N TYR A 324 27.43 -19.00 14.99
CA TYR A 324 27.24 -19.88 13.84
C TYR A 324 27.23 -21.37 14.22
N ASN A 325 27.90 -21.75 15.30
CA ASN A 325 27.95 -23.14 15.76
C ASN A 325 26.66 -23.51 16.48
N ALA A 326 26.20 -22.65 17.40
CA ALA A 326 24.95 -22.86 18.13
C ALA A 326 23.71 -22.47 17.32
N LYS A 327 23.88 -21.78 16.18
CA LYS A 327 22.82 -21.18 15.36
C LYS A 327 21.89 -20.28 16.18
N LYS A 328 22.49 -19.43 17.01
CA LYS A 328 21.78 -18.52 17.93
C LYS A 328 22.30 -17.10 17.80
N VAL A 329 21.47 -16.14 18.21
CA VAL A 329 21.84 -14.72 18.25
C VAL A 329 21.73 -14.24 19.69
N THR A 330 22.79 -13.64 20.21
CA THR A 330 22.80 -12.99 21.53
C THR A 330 22.63 -11.49 21.33
N SER A 331 21.77 -10.86 22.13
CA SER A 331 21.48 -9.42 22.00
C SER A 331 21.78 -8.70 23.32
N GLN A 332 22.55 -7.62 23.24
CA GLN A 332 22.87 -6.75 24.37
C GLN A 332 22.30 -5.35 24.11
N LYS A 333 21.40 -4.87 24.98
CA LYS A 333 20.92 -3.49 24.94
C LYS A 333 22.02 -2.52 25.37
N VAL A 334 22.12 -1.39 24.68
CA VAL A 334 23.13 -0.35 24.92
C VAL A 334 22.47 0.96 25.35
N GLY A 335 21.70 1.60 24.45
CA GLY A 335 21.01 2.87 24.74
C GLY A 335 21.90 4.12 24.65
N GLU A 336 22.95 4.08 23.82
CA GLU A 336 23.88 5.22 23.64
C GLU A 336 23.35 6.19 22.56
N VAL A 337 23.46 7.50 22.81
CA VAL A 337 23.07 8.54 21.85
C VAL A 337 24.23 8.84 20.90
N ILE A 338 24.02 8.64 19.61
CA ILE A 338 25.02 8.83 18.54
C ILE A 338 24.89 10.20 17.89
N LEU A 339 23.65 10.63 17.66
CA LEU A 339 23.29 11.98 17.22
C LEU A 339 22.25 12.51 18.19
N ASP A 340 22.46 13.70 18.73
CA ASP A 340 21.55 14.34 19.67
C ASP A 340 20.96 15.61 19.04
N HIS A 341 19.62 15.72 19.06
CA HIS A 341 18.85 16.84 18.47
C HIS A 341 19.39 17.32 17.11
N PHE A 342 19.74 16.38 16.23
CA PHE A 342 20.19 16.66 14.87
C PHE A 342 19.06 17.28 14.06
N LYS A 343 19.30 18.44 13.46
CA LYS A 343 18.33 19.08 12.58
C LYS A 343 18.64 18.72 11.13
N PRO A 344 17.83 17.87 10.46
CA PRO A 344 18.05 17.54 9.06
C PRO A 344 17.93 18.79 8.18
N SER A 345 18.77 18.86 7.15
CA SER A 345 18.85 19.98 6.19
C SER A 345 18.18 19.63 4.85
N PHE A 346 17.13 18.83 4.91
CA PHE A 346 16.54 18.17 3.76
C PHE A 346 15.92 19.15 2.75
N SER A 347 16.15 18.89 1.46
CA SER A 347 15.50 19.58 0.33
C SER A 347 14.31 18.77 -0.17
N ASP A 348 13.07 19.23 0.06
CA ASP A 348 11.85 18.54 -0.39
C ASP A 348 11.85 18.27 -1.90
N VAL A 349 12.23 17.05 -2.29
CA VAL A 349 12.31 16.62 -3.69
C VAL A 349 10.94 16.66 -4.37
N ARG A 350 9.83 16.71 -3.59
CA ARG A 350 8.49 16.97 -4.13
C ARG A 350 8.38 18.35 -4.79
N ASP A 351 9.30 19.28 -4.54
CA ASP A 351 9.39 20.54 -5.29
C ASP A 351 9.67 20.34 -6.79
N LEU A 352 10.08 19.14 -7.21
CA LEU A 352 10.14 18.78 -8.63
C LEU A 352 8.77 18.59 -9.28
N ASP A 353 7.71 18.39 -8.47
CA ASP A 353 6.31 18.50 -8.89
C ASP A 353 5.96 19.99 -9.05
N PRO A 354 5.62 20.46 -10.28
CA PRO A 354 5.32 21.88 -10.52
C PRO A 354 4.15 22.41 -9.68
N THR A 355 3.24 21.54 -9.24
CA THR A 355 2.08 21.92 -8.44
C THR A 355 2.39 22.08 -6.96
N GLN A 356 3.57 21.67 -6.48
CA GLN A 356 4.03 21.93 -5.11
C GLN A 356 4.15 23.43 -4.81
N SER A 357 4.42 24.25 -5.83
CA SER A 357 4.39 25.71 -5.70
C SER A 357 2.99 26.26 -5.36
N LEU A 358 1.93 25.60 -5.83
CA LEU A 358 0.54 25.94 -5.53
C LEU A 358 0.17 25.52 -4.12
N VAL A 359 0.70 24.39 -3.66
CA VAL A 359 0.62 23.96 -2.26
C VAL A 359 1.19 25.02 -1.34
N LYS A 360 2.42 25.48 -1.61
CA LYS A 360 3.11 26.52 -0.82
C LYS A 360 2.38 27.87 -0.79
N ARG A 361 1.55 28.17 -1.80
CA ARG A 361 0.76 29.42 -1.85
C ARG A 361 -0.50 29.37 -0.98
N GLY A 362 -0.92 28.19 -0.54
CA GLY A 362 -2.10 27.98 0.31
C GLY A 362 -3.44 28.12 -0.42
N MET A 363 -4.52 28.05 0.36
CA MET A 363 -5.89 28.10 -0.16
C MET A 363 -6.26 29.50 -0.65
N SER A 364 -7.13 29.56 -1.67
CA SER A 364 -7.74 30.82 -2.10
C SER A 364 -9.23 30.65 -2.37
N PHE A 365 -10.03 31.51 -1.76
CA PHE A 365 -11.50 31.44 -1.76
C PHE A 365 -12.18 32.47 -2.68
N ASN A 366 -11.42 33.25 -3.45
CA ASN A 366 -11.98 34.24 -4.38
C ASN A 366 -12.50 33.58 -5.67
N TYR A 367 -13.58 32.79 -5.56
CA TYR A 367 -14.22 32.12 -6.70
C TYR A 367 -14.88 33.09 -7.67
N ALA A 368 -15.34 34.25 -7.18
CA ALA A 368 -15.97 35.27 -8.00
C ALA A 368 -15.03 35.88 -9.05
N ALA A 369 -13.71 35.86 -8.81
CA ALA A 369 -12.72 36.35 -9.77
C ALA A 369 -12.39 35.35 -10.89
N LEU A 370 -12.85 34.10 -10.80
CA LEU A 370 -12.61 33.06 -11.80
C LEU A 370 -13.66 33.13 -12.91
N ARG A 371 -13.22 33.09 -14.17
CA ARG A 371 -14.06 33.43 -15.34
C ARG A 371 -14.78 32.22 -15.91
N SER A 372 -14.26 31.01 -15.71
CA SER A 372 -14.86 29.78 -16.24
C SER A 372 -15.23 28.77 -15.13
N ALA A 373 -16.20 27.91 -15.44
CA ALA A 373 -16.58 26.80 -14.56
C ALA A 373 -15.43 25.82 -14.34
N GLN A 374 -14.60 25.59 -15.36
CA GLN A 374 -13.42 24.73 -15.27
C GLN A 374 -12.37 25.30 -14.30
N GLU A 375 -12.12 26.61 -14.34
CA GLU A 375 -11.21 27.27 -13.39
C GLU A 375 -11.73 27.19 -11.95
N LYS A 376 -13.05 27.36 -11.76
CA LYS A 376 -13.69 27.21 -10.45
C LYS A 376 -13.57 25.78 -9.94
N ASP A 377 -13.90 24.78 -10.76
CA ASP A 377 -13.79 23.35 -10.42
C ASP A 377 -12.35 23.01 -10.00
N GLN A 378 -11.37 23.45 -10.79
CA GLN A 378 -9.97 23.25 -10.45
C GLN A 378 -9.58 23.93 -9.13
N ARG A 379 -10.05 25.15 -8.86
CA ARG A 379 -9.74 25.84 -7.59
C ARG A 379 -10.40 25.18 -6.39
N VAL A 380 -11.63 24.67 -6.52
CA VAL A 380 -12.31 23.96 -5.44
C VAL A 380 -11.57 22.68 -5.09
N ARG A 381 -11.21 21.88 -6.11
CA ARG A 381 -10.43 20.64 -5.92
C ARG A 381 -9.05 20.93 -5.37
N GLN A 382 -8.40 22.00 -5.84
CA GLN A 382 -7.15 22.47 -5.25
C GLN A 382 -7.31 22.73 -3.76
N ASN A 383 -8.33 23.51 -3.36
CA ASN A 383 -8.57 23.77 -1.94
C ASN A 383 -8.87 22.49 -1.15
N PHE A 384 -9.59 21.51 -1.70
CA PHE A 384 -9.81 20.22 -1.04
C PHE A 384 -8.53 19.41 -0.85
N ALA A 385 -7.66 19.34 -1.86
CA ALA A 385 -6.37 18.67 -1.72
C ALA A 385 -5.50 19.34 -0.66
N LEU A 386 -5.48 20.68 -0.62
CA LEU A 386 -4.76 21.44 0.42
C LEU A 386 -5.33 21.23 1.82
N VAL A 387 -6.65 21.05 1.95
CA VAL A 387 -7.27 20.70 3.23
C VAL A 387 -6.85 19.31 3.67
N ASN A 388 -6.81 18.33 2.77
CA ASN A 388 -6.36 16.98 3.11
C ASN A 388 -4.90 16.98 3.59
N GLU A 389 -4.01 17.70 2.89
CA GLU A 389 -2.61 17.86 3.31
C GLU A 389 -2.50 18.53 4.68
N TYR A 390 -3.28 19.60 4.89
CA TYR A 390 -3.32 20.28 6.19
C TYR A 390 -3.82 19.36 7.31
N VAL A 391 -4.82 18.52 7.03
CA VAL A 391 -5.38 17.53 7.96
C VAL A 391 -4.35 16.45 8.30
N GLU A 392 -3.63 15.92 7.30
CA GLU A 392 -2.57 14.94 7.48
C GLU A 392 -1.43 15.50 8.31
N GLN A 393 -0.91 16.68 7.96
CA GLN A 393 0.15 17.35 8.70
C GLN A 393 -0.22 17.59 10.16
N ARG A 394 -1.48 17.97 10.44
CA ARG A 394 -1.97 18.16 11.82
C ARG A 394 -2.07 16.85 12.59
N GLY A 395 -2.49 15.77 11.92
CA GLY A 395 -2.48 14.42 12.50
C GLY A 395 -1.06 13.96 12.84
N GLU A 396 -0.10 14.25 11.97
CA GLU A 396 1.32 13.93 12.19
C GLU A 396 1.95 14.74 13.32
N ASP A 397 1.66 16.05 13.41
CA ASP A 397 2.11 16.90 14.52
C ASP A 397 1.65 16.31 15.87
N LEU A 398 0.37 15.89 15.93
CA LEU A 398 -0.23 15.27 17.12
C LEU A 398 0.43 13.94 17.45
N LYS A 399 0.56 13.06 16.45
CA LYS A 399 1.20 11.76 16.60
C LYS A 399 2.63 11.92 17.13
N LEU A 400 3.40 12.85 16.59
CA LEU A 400 4.76 13.13 17.04
C LEU A 400 4.81 13.51 18.53
N ILE A 401 3.91 14.39 18.96
CA ILE A 401 3.83 14.81 20.36
C ILE A 401 3.49 13.62 21.26
N PHE A 402 2.50 12.81 20.89
CA PHE A 402 2.10 11.66 21.71
C PHE A 402 3.16 10.56 21.76
N ASP A 403 3.76 10.23 20.62
CA ASP A 403 4.83 9.24 20.52
C ASP A 403 6.05 9.68 21.35
N SER A 404 6.41 10.98 21.32
CA SER A 404 7.54 11.49 22.11
C SER A 404 7.34 11.38 23.63
N LEU A 405 6.09 11.50 24.09
CA LEU A 405 5.75 11.45 25.53
C LEU A 405 5.45 10.04 26.03
N GLN A 406 5.08 9.11 25.15
CA GLN A 406 4.63 7.77 25.53
C GLN A 406 5.67 7.03 26.37
N HIS A 407 6.95 7.20 26.08
CA HIS A 407 8.06 6.50 26.74
C HIS A 407 8.63 7.20 27.98
N GLU A 408 8.18 8.41 28.30
CA GLU A 408 8.61 9.08 29.52
C GLU A 408 8.14 8.30 30.75
N GLN A 409 8.99 8.17 31.77
CA GLN A 409 8.62 7.57 33.06
C GLN A 409 7.91 8.60 33.95
N THR A 410 6.79 9.12 33.47
CA THR A 410 5.94 10.13 34.11
C THR A 410 4.51 9.63 34.24
N SER A 411 3.74 10.22 35.16
CA SER A 411 2.32 9.86 35.33
C SER A 411 1.49 10.22 34.08
N LEU A 412 0.35 9.56 33.89
CA LEU A 412 -0.55 9.86 32.77
C LEU A 412 -1.00 11.34 32.78
N ASP A 413 -1.28 11.90 33.96
CA ASP A 413 -1.69 13.31 34.10
C ASP A 413 -0.56 14.28 33.73
N GLU A 414 0.69 13.96 34.08
CA GLU A 414 1.86 14.72 33.65
C GLU A 414 2.03 14.63 32.13
N LYS A 415 1.87 13.44 31.53
CA LYS A 415 1.94 13.27 30.07
C LYS A 415 0.85 14.05 29.35
N ILE A 416 -0.39 14.03 29.84
CA ILE A 416 -1.50 14.81 29.28
C ILE A 416 -1.20 16.31 29.38
N THR A 417 -0.68 16.77 30.53
CA THR A 417 -0.33 18.17 30.75
C THR A 417 0.81 18.61 29.83
N LYS A 418 1.85 17.81 29.68
CA LYS A 418 2.95 18.06 28.73
C LYS A 418 2.45 18.07 27.28
N ALA A 419 1.60 17.12 26.89
CA ALA A 419 1.01 17.09 25.56
C ALA A 419 0.23 18.38 25.26
N GLN A 420 -0.57 18.84 26.22
CA GLN A 420 -1.30 20.11 26.11
C GLN A 420 -0.36 21.31 25.91
N GLN A 421 0.73 21.39 26.70
CA GLN A 421 1.72 22.46 26.59
C GLN A 421 2.43 22.46 25.22
N LEU A 422 2.85 21.28 24.76
CA LEU A 422 3.51 21.13 23.45
C LEU A 422 2.57 21.49 22.30
N LEU A 423 1.29 21.08 22.38
CA LEU A 423 0.28 21.42 21.39
C LEU A 423 -0.01 22.92 21.35
N VAL A 424 -0.14 23.57 22.51
CA VAL A 424 -0.30 25.03 22.59
C VAL A 424 0.88 25.73 21.94
N LYS A 425 2.12 25.31 22.24
CA LYS A 425 3.33 25.90 21.66
C LYS A 425 3.33 25.75 20.13
N LYS A 426 2.98 24.57 19.62
CA LYS A 426 2.91 24.31 18.17
C LYS A 426 1.78 25.12 17.50
N ALA A 427 0.61 25.19 18.14
CA ALA A 427 -0.53 25.98 17.70
C ALA A 427 -0.18 27.47 17.63
N ALA A 428 0.46 28.02 18.68
CA ALA A 428 0.90 29.40 18.74
C ALA A 428 1.87 29.76 17.60
N VAL A 429 2.82 28.88 17.27
CA VAL A 429 3.72 29.04 16.12
C VAL A 429 2.92 29.02 14.80
N ALA A 430 2.00 28.06 14.65
CA ALA A 430 1.19 27.94 13.44
C ALA A 430 0.32 29.18 13.17
N VAL A 431 -0.27 29.75 14.22
CA VAL A 431 -1.12 30.95 14.13
C VAL A 431 -0.32 32.26 14.27
N ARG A 432 1.01 32.18 14.46
CA ARG A 432 1.95 33.31 14.63
C ARG A 432 1.59 34.23 15.79
N VAL A 433 1.22 33.65 16.93
CA VAL A 433 0.86 34.36 18.16
C VAL A 433 1.89 34.10 19.24
N ASP A 434 2.29 35.16 19.95
CA ASP A 434 3.09 35.07 21.17
C ASP A 434 2.17 35.22 22.38
N ILE A 435 1.78 34.09 22.98
CA ILE A 435 0.85 34.06 24.12
C ILE A 435 1.44 34.77 25.34
N ASP A 436 2.76 34.63 25.57
CA ASP A 436 3.44 35.21 26.72
C ASP A 436 3.44 36.74 26.67
N ARG A 437 3.40 37.33 25.46
CA ARG A 437 3.25 38.78 25.28
C ARG A 437 1.81 39.26 25.41
N LEU A 438 0.82 38.43 25.09
CA LEU A 438 -0.59 38.83 25.07
C LEU A 438 -1.27 38.67 26.43
N ALA A 439 -0.95 37.61 27.16
CA ALA A 439 -1.61 37.29 28.42
C ALA A 439 -1.04 38.12 29.58
N ARG A 440 -1.91 38.88 30.27
CA ARG A 440 -1.55 39.70 31.44
C ARG A 440 -1.79 38.98 32.77
N ASN A 441 -2.56 37.90 32.74
CA ASN A 441 -2.90 37.07 33.89
C ASN A 441 -3.18 35.62 33.42
N ASP A 442 -3.42 34.71 34.37
CA ASP A 442 -3.62 33.29 34.09
C ASP A 442 -4.94 32.99 33.35
N GLU A 443 -6.00 33.76 33.59
CA GLU A 443 -7.29 33.61 32.90
C GLU A 443 -7.15 33.95 31.41
N GLU A 444 -6.50 35.06 31.08
CA GLU A 444 -6.18 35.45 29.71
C GLU A 444 -5.24 34.43 29.05
N ARG A 445 -4.25 33.92 29.78
CA ARG A 445 -3.34 32.87 29.29
C ARG A 445 -4.14 31.64 28.89
N GLN A 446 -5.04 31.16 29.75
CA GLN A 446 -5.88 30.00 29.46
C GLN A 446 -6.83 30.25 28.27
N PHE A 447 -7.40 31.45 28.17
CA PHE A 447 -8.21 31.86 27.02
C PHE A 447 -7.41 31.79 25.71
N TYR A 448 -6.22 32.41 25.66
CA TYR A 448 -5.39 32.39 24.46
C TYR A 448 -4.89 30.99 24.11
N GLN A 449 -4.56 30.16 25.11
CA GLN A 449 -4.18 28.76 24.89
C GLN A 449 -5.30 27.97 24.22
N ASN A 450 -6.53 28.07 24.72
CA ASN A 450 -7.68 27.41 24.11
C ASN A 450 -7.99 27.99 22.72
N ALA A 451 -7.85 29.31 22.54
CA ALA A 451 -8.07 29.95 21.25
C ALA A 451 -7.08 29.44 20.20
N VAL A 452 -5.77 29.40 20.49
CA VAL A 452 -4.78 28.90 19.52
C VAL A 452 -4.99 27.42 19.21
N LEU A 453 -5.35 26.60 20.21
CA LEU A 453 -5.67 25.19 20.00
C LEU A 453 -6.89 25.02 19.09
N GLY A 454 -7.96 25.80 19.36
CA GLY A 454 -9.16 25.82 18.52
C GLY A 454 -8.85 26.24 17.08
N PHE A 455 -8.04 27.28 16.88
CA PHE A 455 -7.68 27.73 15.53
C PHE A 455 -6.78 26.74 14.78
N ALA A 456 -5.78 26.14 15.44
CA ALA A 456 -4.81 25.28 14.77
C ALA A 456 -5.31 23.84 14.58
N TYR A 457 -6.06 23.32 15.56
CA TYR A 457 -6.41 21.91 15.68
C TYR A 457 -7.93 21.66 15.83
N ASP A 458 -8.78 22.69 15.90
CA ASP A 458 -10.24 22.57 16.13
C ASP A 458 -10.58 21.73 17.37
N ILE A 459 -9.78 21.88 18.43
CA ILE A 459 -9.95 21.23 19.74
C ILE A 459 -9.70 22.20 20.87
N ASP A 460 -10.26 21.90 22.04
CA ASP A 460 -9.95 22.58 23.28
C ASP A 460 -9.26 21.67 24.32
N SER A 461 -8.86 22.26 25.44
CA SER A 461 -8.20 21.54 26.54
C SER A 461 -9.08 20.48 27.20
N SER A 462 -10.40 20.65 27.16
CA SER A 462 -11.37 19.70 27.73
C SER A 462 -11.52 18.47 26.84
N ASP A 463 -11.55 18.65 25.52
CA ASP A 463 -11.55 17.59 24.53
C ASP A 463 -10.28 16.75 24.63
N LEU A 464 -9.12 17.40 24.74
CA LEU A 464 -7.83 16.71 24.89
C LEU A 464 -7.83 15.79 26.12
N ARG A 465 -8.23 16.31 27.29
CA ARG A 465 -8.31 15.51 28.53
C ARG A 465 -9.32 14.37 28.42
N ARG A 466 -10.46 14.61 27.79
CA ARG A 466 -11.50 13.58 27.59
C ARG A 466 -11.01 12.46 26.67
N LEU A 467 -10.31 12.81 25.58
CA LEU A 467 -9.88 11.87 24.54
C LEU A 467 -8.60 11.11 24.89
N LEU A 468 -7.76 11.62 25.81
CA LEU A 468 -6.52 10.98 26.26
C LEU A 468 -6.67 10.14 27.53
N ARG A 469 -7.85 10.14 28.18
CA ARG A 469 -8.11 9.32 29.36
C ARG A 469 -8.01 7.83 29.02
N VAL A 470 -7.36 7.09 29.91
CA VAL A 470 -7.22 5.64 29.82
C VAL A 470 -7.79 5.02 31.09
N ASN A 471 -8.63 3.98 30.95
CA ASN A 471 -9.37 3.40 32.06
C ASN A 471 -8.52 2.52 32.99
N ASP A 472 -7.43 1.91 32.49
CA ASP A 472 -6.70 0.84 33.18
C ASP A 472 -5.24 1.22 33.57
N GLY A 473 -4.87 2.51 33.51
CA GLY A 473 -3.52 3.01 33.88
C GLY A 473 -2.37 2.61 32.94
N MET A 474 -2.55 1.58 32.11
CA MET A 474 -1.62 1.18 31.05
C MET A 474 -1.85 2.04 29.80
N ILE A 475 -0.87 2.86 29.42
CA ILE A 475 -0.93 3.68 28.21
C ILE A 475 -0.90 2.74 26.98
N PRO A 476 -1.95 2.73 26.15
CA PRO A 476 -1.99 1.82 25.01
C PRO A 476 -0.94 2.19 23.97
N TYR A 477 -0.64 1.24 23.07
CA TYR A 477 0.27 1.46 21.96
C TYR A 477 -0.14 2.69 21.15
N ASP A 478 -1.44 2.87 20.88
CA ASP A 478 -1.99 3.93 20.05
C ASP A 478 -2.48 5.15 20.85
N TRP A 479 -1.89 5.43 22.02
CA TRP A 479 -2.29 6.57 22.84
C TRP A 479 -2.23 7.88 22.05
N GLY A 480 -3.34 8.64 22.06
CA GLY A 480 -3.50 9.83 21.23
C GLY A 480 -4.23 9.63 19.90
N SER A 481 -4.43 8.38 19.45
CA SER A 481 -5.15 8.06 18.19
C SER A 481 -6.57 8.65 18.12
N SER A 482 -7.26 8.70 19.25
CA SER A 482 -8.59 9.32 19.37
C SER A 482 -8.56 10.84 19.18
N VAL A 483 -7.50 11.51 19.65
CA VAL A 483 -7.30 12.95 19.42
C VAL A 483 -6.99 13.20 17.95
N VAL A 484 -6.06 12.44 17.37
CA VAL A 484 -5.70 12.52 15.95
C VAL A 484 -6.94 12.40 15.07
N ARG A 485 -7.74 11.33 15.24
CA ARG A 485 -8.97 11.11 14.47
C ARG A 485 -10.00 12.23 14.65
N HIS A 486 -10.16 12.72 15.88
CA HIS A 486 -11.09 13.80 16.18
C HIS A 486 -10.70 15.09 15.45
N VAL A 487 -9.45 15.52 15.60
CA VAL A 487 -8.88 16.70 14.95
C VAL A 487 -9.00 16.60 13.43
N GLN A 488 -8.57 15.48 12.85
CA GLN A 488 -8.60 15.29 11.40
C GLN A 488 -10.02 15.45 10.84
N LYS A 489 -11.00 14.80 11.47
CA LYS A 489 -12.41 14.88 11.07
C LYS A 489 -12.98 16.30 11.20
N HIS A 490 -12.67 16.98 12.30
CA HIS A 490 -13.18 18.33 12.58
C HIS A 490 -12.61 19.37 11.61
N ILE A 491 -11.28 19.42 11.47
CA ILE A 491 -10.61 20.31 10.51
C ILE A 491 -11.15 20.07 9.10
N GLN A 492 -11.23 18.80 8.66
CA GLN A 492 -11.71 18.45 7.33
C GLN A 492 -13.12 18.98 7.09
N LYS A 493 -14.05 18.71 8.04
CA LYS A 493 -15.43 19.19 7.95
C LYS A 493 -15.52 20.71 7.91
N THR A 494 -14.87 21.40 8.84
CA THR A 494 -14.91 22.87 8.98
C THR A 494 -14.39 23.54 7.70
N HIS A 495 -13.27 23.09 7.17
CA HIS A 495 -12.68 23.68 5.97
C HIS A 495 -13.45 23.34 4.69
N GLN A 496 -13.95 22.11 4.56
CA GLN A 496 -14.81 21.73 3.43
C GLN A 496 -16.09 22.57 3.42
N GLN A 497 -16.73 22.81 4.57
CA GLN A 497 -17.90 23.67 4.67
C GLN A 497 -17.58 25.12 4.28
N MET A 498 -16.43 25.65 4.70
CA MET A 498 -15.98 26.99 4.31
C MET A 498 -15.73 27.11 2.80
N ILE A 499 -15.16 26.08 2.17
CA ILE A 499 -14.96 26.02 0.71
C ILE A 499 -16.30 26.05 -0.01
N LEU A 500 -17.21 25.15 0.38
CA LEU A 500 -18.48 24.93 -0.30
C LEU A 500 -19.43 26.11 -0.13
N SER A 501 -19.54 26.69 1.07
CA SER A 501 -20.46 27.81 1.37
C SER A 501 -20.20 29.10 0.59
N ARG A 502 -19.05 29.21 -0.11
CA ARG A 502 -18.69 30.37 -0.93
C ARG A 502 -19.06 30.23 -2.42
N LEU A 503 -19.74 29.15 -2.78
CA LEU A 503 -20.19 28.86 -4.13
C LEU A 503 -21.71 28.90 -4.19
N THR A 504 -22.26 29.19 -5.36
CA THR A 504 -23.71 29.19 -5.60
C THR A 504 -24.15 27.89 -6.25
N ALA A 505 -25.47 27.60 -6.24
CA ALA A 505 -26.03 26.46 -6.97
C ALA A 505 -25.64 26.49 -8.46
N LYS A 506 -25.63 27.68 -9.07
CA LYS A 506 -25.19 27.87 -10.45
C LYS A 506 -23.74 27.45 -10.66
N ASP A 507 -22.84 27.83 -9.75
CA ASP A 507 -21.43 27.45 -9.83
C ASP A 507 -21.29 25.91 -9.82
N PHE A 508 -21.95 25.22 -8.90
CA PHE A 508 -21.91 23.75 -8.84
C PHE A 508 -22.48 23.09 -10.09
N THR A 509 -23.61 23.57 -10.61
CA THR A 509 -24.18 23.04 -11.85
C THR A 509 -23.22 23.21 -13.02
N GLU A 510 -22.64 24.40 -13.20
CA GLU A 510 -21.71 24.66 -14.30
C GLU A 510 -20.42 23.84 -14.16
N MET A 511 -19.89 23.68 -12.94
CA MET A 511 -18.72 22.83 -12.67
C MET A 511 -19.01 21.35 -12.96
N ALA A 512 -20.19 20.86 -12.57
CA ALA A 512 -20.59 19.48 -12.87
C ALA A 512 -20.68 19.22 -14.38
N LEU A 513 -21.16 20.21 -15.13
CA LEU A 513 -21.31 20.12 -16.59
C LEU A 513 -19.98 20.03 -17.35
N VAL A 514 -18.86 20.44 -16.75
CA VAL A 514 -17.51 20.22 -17.33
C VAL A 514 -17.24 18.73 -17.51
N HIS A 515 -17.76 17.89 -16.62
CA HIS A 515 -17.54 16.43 -16.59
C HIS A 515 -18.76 15.66 -17.11
N ALA A 516 -19.74 16.36 -17.68
CA ALA A 516 -20.99 15.77 -18.14
C ALA A 516 -20.98 15.36 -19.63
N PRO A 517 -21.83 14.40 -20.01
CA PRO A 517 -22.13 14.12 -21.40
C PRO A 517 -22.76 15.33 -22.10
N GLN A 518 -22.37 15.55 -23.35
CA GLN A 518 -22.91 16.55 -24.25
C GLN A 518 -24.30 16.16 -24.77
N GLY A 519 -25.06 17.17 -25.18
CA GLY A 519 -26.42 16.99 -25.70
C GLY A 519 -27.47 16.85 -24.62
N TYR A 520 -27.26 17.48 -23.46
CA TYR A 520 -28.22 17.60 -22.38
C TYR A 520 -28.38 19.07 -22.00
N ARG A 521 -29.61 19.48 -21.66
CA ARG A 521 -29.92 20.82 -21.14
C ARG A 521 -30.65 20.69 -19.81
N ALA A 522 -30.32 21.58 -18.87
CA ALA A 522 -31.03 21.67 -17.60
C ALA A 522 -32.49 22.10 -17.83
N LYS A 523 -33.44 21.43 -17.19
CA LYS A 523 -34.87 21.77 -17.28
C LYS A 523 -35.23 23.04 -16.50
N ARG A 524 -34.46 23.34 -15.45
CA ARG A 524 -34.66 24.47 -14.54
C ARG A 524 -33.35 24.84 -13.85
N THR A 525 -33.35 25.94 -13.11
CA THR A 525 -32.32 26.25 -12.12
C THR A 525 -32.37 25.25 -10.97
N PHE A 526 -31.20 24.78 -10.53
CA PHE A 526 -31.10 23.76 -9.48
C PHE A 526 -31.13 24.42 -8.10
N LEU A 527 -31.66 23.70 -7.12
CA LEU A 527 -31.45 24.02 -5.72
C LEU A 527 -29.98 23.75 -5.36
N TYR A 528 -29.51 24.38 -4.28
CA TYR A 528 -28.12 24.27 -3.86
C TYR A 528 -27.71 22.81 -3.61
N GLU A 529 -28.56 22.05 -2.90
CA GLU A 529 -28.36 20.65 -2.54
C GLU A 529 -28.35 19.73 -3.77
N GLU A 530 -29.17 20.03 -4.77
CA GLU A 530 -29.22 19.29 -6.03
C GLU A 530 -27.95 19.52 -6.86
N ALA A 531 -27.50 20.77 -6.93
CA ALA A 531 -26.32 21.15 -7.69
C ALA A 531 -25.03 20.59 -7.07
N ILE A 532 -24.88 20.70 -5.74
CA ILE A 532 -23.72 20.13 -5.04
C ILE A 532 -23.73 18.60 -5.11
N GLY A 533 -24.90 17.95 -5.01
CA GLY A 533 -25.03 16.51 -5.15
C GLY A 533 -24.61 16.01 -6.53
N LEU A 534 -25.00 16.73 -7.60
CA LEU A 534 -24.55 16.42 -8.95
C LEU A 534 -23.05 16.62 -9.12
N TRP A 535 -22.49 17.73 -8.65
CA TRP A 535 -21.06 17.98 -8.72
C TRP A 535 -20.24 16.96 -7.91
N ALA A 536 -20.71 16.56 -6.73
CA ALA A 536 -20.03 15.60 -5.87
C ALA A 536 -19.84 14.22 -6.54
N LYS A 537 -20.75 13.81 -7.45
CA LYS A 537 -20.59 12.59 -8.25
C LYS A 537 -19.33 12.60 -9.15
N THR A 538 -18.77 13.78 -9.44
CA THR A 538 -17.54 13.95 -10.25
C THR A 538 -16.24 13.87 -9.43
N LEU A 539 -16.33 13.64 -8.12
CA LEU A 539 -15.17 13.49 -7.24
C LEU A 539 -14.69 12.02 -7.24
N ALA A 540 -13.41 11.79 -6.97
CA ALA A 540 -12.88 10.43 -6.75
C ALA A 540 -13.37 9.87 -5.42
N GLN A 541 -14.56 9.27 -5.42
CA GLN A 541 -15.13 8.59 -4.26
C GLN A 541 -15.58 7.19 -4.66
N GLN A 542 -15.76 6.31 -3.67
CA GLN A 542 -16.21 4.94 -3.89
C GLN A 542 -17.53 4.93 -4.68
N GLY A 543 -17.53 4.29 -5.86
CA GLY A 543 -18.69 4.24 -6.76
C GLY A 543 -18.80 5.39 -7.79
N SER A 544 -17.87 6.36 -7.81
CA SER A 544 -17.79 7.36 -8.87
C SER A 544 -16.96 6.86 -10.06
N THR A 545 -17.34 7.28 -11.27
CA THR A 545 -16.60 7.00 -12.50
C THR A 545 -15.62 8.12 -12.88
N GLY A 546 -15.53 9.19 -12.08
CA GLY A 546 -14.77 10.41 -12.42
C GLY A 546 -15.43 11.30 -13.49
N LEU A 547 -16.50 10.83 -14.13
CA LEU A 547 -17.34 11.54 -15.09
C LEU A 547 -18.82 11.41 -14.68
N LEU A 548 -19.70 12.25 -15.20
CA LEU A 548 -21.13 11.98 -15.14
C LEU A 548 -21.53 11.14 -16.35
N THR A 549 -22.48 10.23 -16.19
CA THR A 549 -23.03 9.42 -17.27
C THR A 549 -24.35 10.01 -17.79
N SER A 550 -24.79 9.57 -18.97
CA SER A 550 -26.12 9.90 -19.49
C SER A 550 -27.21 9.49 -18.50
N ASP A 551 -27.04 8.33 -17.85
CA ASP A 551 -27.96 7.84 -16.83
C ASP A 551 -27.97 8.72 -15.58
N ASP A 552 -26.83 9.25 -15.14
CA ASP A 552 -26.78 10.22 -14.03
C ASP A 552 -27.61 11.47 -14.33
N LEU A 553 -27.54 11.97 -15.56
CA LEU A 553 -28.31 13.14 -15.98
C LEU A 553 -29.80 12.81 -16.12
N GLU A 554 -30.15 11.68 -16.73
CA GLU A 554 -31.53 11.28 -16.99
C GLU A 554 -32.26 10.89 -15.69
N SER A 555 -31.64 10.06 -14.85
CA SER A 555 -32.20 9.59 -13.58
C SER A 555 -32.36 10.70 -12.55
N SER A 556 -31.56 11.77 -12.63
CA SER A 556 -31.75 12.95 -11.76
C SER A 556 -33.10 13.64 -11.99
N GLY A 557 -33.70 13.46 -13.17
CA GLY A 557 -34.90 14.21 -13.59
C GLY A 557 -34.64 15.68 -13.88
N LEU A 558 -33.43 16.20 -13.65
CA LEU A 558 -33.06 17.61 -13.78
C LEU A 558 -32.66 18.02 -15.21
N PHE A 559 -32.37 17.04 -16.06
CA PHE A 559 -31.92 17.27 -17.44
C PHE A 559 -32.88 16.69 -18.47
N VAL A 560 -32.87 17.26 -19.68
CA VAL A 560 -33.54 16.75 -20.87
C VAL A 560 -32.54 16.65 -22.01
N LYS A 561 -32.70 15.63 -22.87
CA LYS A 561 -31.90 15.48 -24.10
C LYS A 561 -32.12 16.67 -25.02
N ASP A 562 -31.02 17.19 -25.53
CA ASP A 562 -31.02 18.20 -26.58
C ASP A 562 -31.21 17.51 -27.94
N SER A 563 -32.40 17.63 -28.53
CA SER A 563 -32.71 17.05 -29.83
C SER A 563 -31.90 17.67 -30.99
N SER A 564 -31.30 18.84 -30.80
CA SER A 564 -30.44 19.49 -31.80
C SER A 564 -28.98 19.04 -31.74
N TYR A 565 -28.58 18.32 -30.69
CA TYR A 565 -27.22 17.80 -30.57
C TYR A 565 -27.06 16.55 -31.44
N ILE A 566 -26.14 16.63 -32.40
CA ILE A 566 -25.78 15.51 -33.27
C ILE A 566 -24.43 14.96 -32.79
N PRO A 567 -24.41 13.80 -32.11
CA PRO A 567 -23.16 13.23 -31.62
C PRO A 567 -22.30 12.69 -32.77
N ARG A 568 -20.99 12.90 -32.65
CA ARG A 568 -20.00 12.18 -33.47
C ARG A 568 -19.71 10.83 -32.84
N LYS A 569 -20.41 9.79 -33.30
CA LYS A 569 -20.14 8.41 -32.88
C LYS A 569 -18.69 8.03 -33.18
N ARG A 570 -18.12 7.21 -32.31
CA ARG A 570 -16.74 6.72 -32.40
C ARG A 570 -16.73 5.20 -32.26
N THR A 571 -15.72 4.59 -32.87
CA THR A 571 -15.36 3.18 -32.66
C THR A 571 -14.44 3.04 -31.45
N SER A 572 -14.31 1.84 -30.90
CA SER A 572 -13.36 1.56 -29.82
C SER A 572 -11.91 1.89 -30.22
N SER A 573 -11.52 1.63 -31.48
CA SER A 573 -10.19 1.99 -32.00
C SER A 573 -9.96 3.50 -32.06
N GLU A 574 -10.99 4.29 -32.38
CA GLU A 574 -10.89 5.75 -32.32
C GLU A 574 -10.77 6.26 -30.88
N LEU A 575 -11.49 5.63 -29.94
CA LEU A 575 -11.37 5.94 -28.51
C LEU A 575 -9.98 5.62 -27.96
N GLU A 576 -9.41 4.46 -28.31
CA GLU A 576 -8.04 4.07 -27.98
C GLU A 576 -7.00 5.08 -28.50
N LYS A 577 -7.14 5.51 -29.77
CA LYS A 577 -6.27 6.52 -30.37
C LYS A 577 -6.35 7.86 -29.63
N LEU A 578 -7.53 8.26 -29.16
CA LEU A 578 -7.72 9.49 -28.39
C LEU A 578 -7.06 9.40 -27.01
N LEU A 579 -7.10 8.22 -26.39
CA LEU A 579 -6.49 7.97 -25.09
C LEU A 579 -4.97 7.79 -25.17
N GLY A 580 -4.42 7.54 -26.36
CA GLY A 580 -2.98 7.26 -26.53
C GLY A 580 -2.56 5.92 -25.91
N ILE A 581 -3.53 5.07 -25.58
CA ILE A 581 -3.35 3.77 -24.93
C ILE A 581 -3.88 2.72 -25.90
N LYS A 582 -3.08 1.69 -26.18
CA LYS A 582 -3.63 0.48 -26.80
C LYS A 582 -4.47 -0.21 -25.75
N MET A 583 -5.77 -0.38 -26.00
CA MET A 583 -6.54 -1.31 -25.18
C MET A 583 -5.83 -2.66 -25.22
N PRO A 584 -5.52 -3.29 -24.08
CA PRO A 584 -5.28 -4.72 -24.11
C PRO A 584 -6.52 -5.30 -24.76
N ALA A 585 -6.34 -6.05 -25.85
CA ALA A 585 -7.44 -6.79 -26.44
C ALA A 585 -8.02 -7.62 -25.29
N ARG A 586 -9.24 -7.31 -24.86
CA ARG A 586 -9.90 -8.17 -23.90
C ARG A 586 -10.10 -9.48 -24.63
N GLU A 587 -9.41 -10.50 -24.17
CA GLU A 587 -9.92 -11.86 -24.27
C GLU A 587 -11.35 -11.80 -23.74
N THR A 588 -12.30 -12.09 -24.62
CA THR A 588 -13.71 -12.20 -24.24
C THR A 588 -13.82 -13.18 -23.07
N PRO A 589 -14.86 -13.12 -22.23
CA PRO A 589 -15.11 -14.17 -21.24
C PRO A 589 -15.01 -15.57 -21.86
N GLN A 590 -15.43 -15.73 -23.12
CA GLN A 590 -15.25 -16.92 -23.94
C GLN A 590 -13.79 -17.24 -24.31
N ALA A 591 -12.94 -16.25 -24.61
CA ALA A 591 -11.52 -16.47 -24.87
C ALA A 591 -10.76 -16.84 -23.58
N LEU A 592 -11.08 -16.21 -22.44
CA LEU A 592 -10.55 -16.63 -21.12
C LEU A 592 -11.05 -18.01 -20.72
N GLU A 593 -12.29 -18.36 -21.07
CA GLU A 593 -12.88 -19.68 -20.81
C GLU A 593 -12.32 -20.74 -21.77
N GLN A 594 -12.01 -20.38 -23.03
CA GLN A 594 -11.30 -21.21 -24.00
C GLN A 594 -9.83 -21.39 -23.65
N GLU A 595 -9.16 -20.35 -23.15
CA GLU A 595 -7.77 -20.42 -22.72
C GLU A 595 -7.68 -21.23 -21.42
N ARG A 596 -8.61 -21.04 -20.47
CA ARG A 596 -8.75 -21.93 -19.30
C ARG A 596 -9.07 -23.37 -19.70
N ALA A 597 -9.91 -23.59 -20.71
CA ALA A 597 -10.22 -24.92 -21.22
C ALA A 597 -8.99 -25.54 -21.93
N ALA A 598 -8.24 -24.77 -22.70
CA ALA A 598 -7.02 -25.20 -23.37
C ALA A 598 -5.90 -25.50 -22.38
N LEU A 599 -5.70 -24.65 -21.37
CA LEU A 599 -4.80 -24.91 -20.24
C LEU A 599 -5.24 -26.14 -19.45
N ALA A 600 -6.54 -26.34 -19.24
CA ALA A 600 -7.06 -27.53 -18.57
C ALA A 600 -6.84 -28.81 -19.41
N ASP A 601 -7.01 -28.73 -20.73
CA ASP A 601 -6.77 -29.82 -21.68
C ASP A 601 -5.26 -30.15 -21.78
N GLU A 602 -4.39 -29.15 -21.85
CA GLU A 602 -2.93 -29.33 -21.86
C GLU A 602 -2.43 -29.92 -20.53
N LEU A 603 -2.95 -29.41 -19.40
CA LEU A 603 -2.63 -29.95 -18.08
C LEU A 603 -3.14 -31.40 -17.96
N ARG A 604 -4.33 -31.71 -18.47
CA ARG A 604 -4.90 -33.06 -18.51
C ARG A 604 -4.00 -34.00 -19.32
N ASP A 605 -3.58 -33.60 -20.51
CA ASP A 605 -2.79 -34.44 -21.38
C ASP A 605 -1.40 -34.69 -20.79
N ASN A 606 -0.79 -33.67 -20.17
CA ASN A 606 0.47 -33.79 -19.44
C ASN A 606 0.35 -34.72 -18.21
N LEU A 607 -0.73 -34.61 -17.43
CA LEU A 607 -1.02 -35.50 -16.30
C LEU A 607 -1.29 -36.93 -16.75
N GLN A 608 -2.07 -37.12 -17.81
CA GLN A 608 -2.37 -38.44 -18.36
C GLN A 608 -1.12 -39.12 -18.92
N ASN A 609 -0.23 -38.37 -19.56
CA ASN A 609 1.06 -38.87 -20.04
C ASN A 609 1.97 -39.28 -18.88
N TYR A 610 2.04 -38.48 -17.82
CA TYR A 610 2.81 -38.80 -16.62
C TYR A 610 2.31 -40.08 -15.92
N VAL A 611 1.00 -40.26 -15.80
CA VAL A 611 0.39 -41.49 -15.25
C VAL A 611 0.62 -42.69 -16.18
N ASN A 612 0.52 -42.51 -17.50
CA ASN A 612 0.80 -43.57 -18.48
C ASN A 612 2.26 -44.03 -18.42
N GLN A 613 3.19 -43.16 -18.01
CA GLN A 613 4.60 -43.45 -17.76
C GLN A 613 4.86 -44.07 -16.38
N GLY A 614 3.82 -44.37 -15.59
CA GLY A 614 3.93 -45.04 -14.29
C GLY A 614 3.95 -44.10 -13.08
N GLY A 615 3.59 -42.83 -13.24
CA GLY A 615 3.49 -41.86 -12.16
C GLY A 615 2.48 -42.26 -11.07
N PRO A 616 2.81 -42.16 -9.76
CA PRO A 616 1.92 -42.54 -8.67
C PRO A 616 0.76 -41.55 -8.48
N VAL A 617 -0.46 -42.07 -8.33
CA VAL A 617 -1.71 -41.30 -8.15
C VAL A 617 -2.27 -41.52 -6.75
N VAL A 618 -2.74 -40.46 -6.10
CA VAL A 618 -3.25 -40.49 -4.73
C VAL A 618 -4.64 -39.86 -4.62
N ASP A 619 -5.50 -40.49 -3.82
CA ASP A 619 -6.75 -39.89 -3.35
C ASP A 619 -6.43 -38.92 -2.22
N ILE A 620 -6.87 -37.66 -2.36
CA ILE A 620 -6.64 -36.58 -1.40
C ILE A 620 -7.88 -36.21 -0.58
N GLY A 621 -8.96 -36.99 -0.68
CA GLY A 621 -10.20 -36.83 0.08
C GLY A 621 -11.26 -35.97 -0.63
N ASN A 622 -12.52 -36.10 -0.20
CA ASN A 622 -13.70 -35.41 -0.75
C ASN A 622 -13.91 -35.60 -2.27
N GLY A 623 -13.47 -36.75 -2.81
CA GLY A 623 -13.58 -37.07 -4.24
C GLY A 623 -12.57 -36.32 -5.11
N ASN A 624 -11.54 -35.70 -4.54
CA ASN A 624 -10.46 -35.06 -5.27
C ASN A 624 -9.25 -36.01 -5.39
N TYR A 625 -8.54 -35.91 -6.50
CA TYR A 625 -7.38 -36.75 -6.82
C TYR A 625 -6.20 -35.88 -7.21
N GLY A 626 -5.00 -36.35 -6.90
CA GLY A 626 -3.77 -35.68 -7.29
C GLY A 626 -2.67 -36.66 -7.68
N VAL A 627 -1.65 -36.14 -8.33
CA VAL A 627 -0.51 -36.93 -8.81
C VAL A 627 0.72 -36.56 -7.99
N LEU A 628 1.44 -37.57 -7.50
CA LEU A 628 2.70 -37.40 -6.79
C LEU A 628 3.82 -37.15 -7.80
N SER A 629 4.59 -36.08 -7.58
CA SER A 629 5.81 -35.80 -8.34
C SER A 629 6.83 -36.95 -8.24
N PRO A 630 7.80 -37.08 -9.17
CA PRO A 630 8.77 -38.18 -9.18
C PRO A 630 9.59 -38.35 -7.89
N ASP A 631 9.71 -37.29 -7.09
CA ASP A 631 10.40 -37.26 -5.80
C ASP A 631 9.48 -37.58 -4.60
N GLY A 632 8.21 -37.93 -4.86
CA GLY A 632 7.24 -38.42 -3.88
C GLY A 632 6.72 -37.36 -2.89
N ARG A 633 6.89 -36.06 -3.18
CA ARG A 633 6.70 -34.99 -2.18
C ARG A 633 5.63 -33.96 -2.50
N ASN A 634 5.25 -33.75 -3.76
CA ASN A 634 4.23 -32.78 -4.15
C ASN A 634 3.04 -33.46 -4.83
N ILE A 635 1.84 -33.02 -4.48
CA ILE A 635 0.58 -33.43 -5.10
C ILE A 635 0.12 -32.28 -5.99
N VAL A 636 -0.05 -32.52 -7.29
CA VAL A 636 -0.62 -31.55 -8.22
C VAL A 636 -2.16 -31.66 -8.17
N PRO A 637 -2.90 -30.63 -7.69
CA PRO A 637 -4.36 -30.68 -7.68
C PRO A 637 -4.95 -30.38 -9.07
N GLN A 638 -6.05 -31.05 -9.40
CA GLN A 638 -6.95 -30.64 -10.50
C GLN A 638 -7.53 -29.24 -10.21
N PRO A 639 -7.99 -28.48 -11.22
CA PRO A 639 -8.47 -27.10 -11.06
C PRO A 639 -9.85 -27.07 -10.38
N LYS A 640 -9.89 -27.34 -9.07
CA LYS A 640 -10.92 -26.91 -8.11
C LYS A 640 -10.33 -27.02 -6.69
N LYS A 641 -9.66 -25.91 -6.28
CA LYS A 641 -9.15 -25.56 -4.94
C LYS A 641 -7.85 -26.25 -4.46
N VAL A 642 -6.90 -25.40 -4.05
CA VAL A 642 -5.69 -25.74 -3.29
C VAL A 642 -6.07 -25.89 -1.81
N PHE A 643 -5.57 -26.92 -1.14
CA PHE A 643 -5.68 -27.07 0.31
C PHE A 643 -4.31 -27.21 0.96
N ASP A 644 -4.09 -26.42 2.01
CA ASP A 644 -3.06 -26.63 3.01
C ASP A 644 -3.39 -27.86 3.88
N GLY A 645 -2.40 -28.71 4.15
CA GLY A 645 -2.37 -29.52 5.37
C GLY A 645 -3.08 -30.89 5.40
N VAL A 646 -3.11 -31.68 4.31
CA VAL A 646 -3.67 -33.05 4.38
C VAL A 646 -2.58 -34.08 4.70
N THR A 647 -2.66 -34.73 5.85
CA THR A 647 -1.90 -35.96 6.17
C THR A 647 -2.84 -37.17 6.11
N GLY A 648 -2.55 -38.12 5.22
CA GLY A 648 -3.28 -39.40 5.10
C GLY A 648 -3.79 -39.68 3.69
N TYR A 649 -2.90 -40.09 2.78
CA TYR A 649 -3.24 -40.40 1.39
C TYR A 649 -3.31 -41.91 1.14
N THR A 650 -4.29 -42.34 0.34
CA THR A 650 -4.38 -43.73 -0.15
C THR A 650 -4.04 -43.76 -1.64
N PRO A 651 -3.03 -44.55 -2.08
CA PRO A 651 -2.74 -44.72 -3.51
C PRO A 651 -3.91 -45.37 -4.24
N LEU A 652 -4.24 -44.87 -5.43
CA LEU A 652 -5.24 -45.49 -6.32
C LEU A 652 -4.57 -46.35 -7.38
N SER A 653 -5.25 -47.41 -7.79
CA SER A 653 -4.87 -48.13 -9.00
C SER A 653 -5.14 -47.28 -10.26
N ARG A 654 -4.40 -47.56 -11.34
CA ARG A 654 -4.55 -46.89 -12.65
C ARG A 654 -6.00 -46.94 -13.17
N GLU A 655 -6.72 -48.02 -12.88
CA GLU A 655 -8.13 -48.20 -13.27
C GLU A 655 -9.09 -47.37 -12.41
N GLN A 656 -8.84 -47.27 -11.10
CA GLN A 656 -9.65 -46.46 -10.19
C GLN A 656 -9.59 -44.97 -10.55
N PHE A 657 -8.40 -44.46 -10.89
CA PHE A 657 -8.24 -43.09 -11.36
C PHE A 657 -8.93 -42.85 -12.71
N SER A 658 -8.78 -43.77 -13.66
CA SER A 658 -9.42 -43.65 -14.99
C SER A 658 -10.95 -43.61 -14.88
N GLN A 659 -11.54 -44.34 -13.94
CA GLN A 659 -12.98 -44.29 -13.66
C GLN A 659 -13.40 -42.99 -12.96
N ALA A 660 -12.60 -42.51 -12.01
CA ALA A 660 -12.85 -41.25 -11.31
C ALA A 660 -12.78 -40.02 -12.24
N LEU A 661 -11.77 -39.98 -13.11
CA LEU A 661 -11.60 -38.94 -14.13
C LEU A 661 -12.80 -38.92 -15.09
N ARG A 662 -13.28 -40.10 -15.52
CA ARG A 662 -14.49 -40.21 -16.35
C ARG A 662 -15.75 -39.70 -15.63
N ARG A 663 -15.89 -39.94 -14.32
CA ARG A 663 -17.06 -39.49 -13.53
C ARG A 663 -17.09 -37.98 -13.27
N GLN A 664 -15.93 -37.35 -13.09
CA GLN A 664 -15.85 -35.89 -12.92
C GLN A 664 -15.96 -35.12 -14.24
N MET A 665 -15.61 -35.77 -15.36
CA MET A 665 -15.61 -35.17 -16.70
C MET A 665 -16.84 -35.53 -17.55
N SER A 666 -17.79 -36.31 -17.01
CA SER A 666 -19.14 -36.34 -17.56
C SER A 666 -19.77 -34.95 -17.35
N PRO A 667 -20.39 -34.34 -18.37
CA PRO A 667 -21.22 -33.15 -18.16
C PRO A 667 -22.25 -33.46 -17.07
N PRO A 668 -22.67 -32.49 -16.25
CA PRO A 668 -23.85 -32.71 -15.41
C PRO A 668 -24.99 -33.09 -16.36
N ASP A 669 -25.55 -34.29 -16.18
CA ASP A 669 -26.69 -34.72 -16.99
C ASP A 669 -27.77 -33.65 -16.89
N SER A 670 -28.09 -33.08 -18.05
CA SER A 670 -29.28 -32.29 -18.26
C SER A 670 -30.49 -33.19 -18.04
N GLU A 671 -31.06 -33.21 -16.83
CA GLU A 671 -32.43 -33.65 -16.64
C GLU A 671 -33.36 -32.59 -17.25
N ILE A 672 -33.58 -32.73 -18.56
CA ILE A 672 -34.87 -32.44 -19.17
C ILE A 672 -35.51 -33.81 -19.40
N GLN A 673 -36.59 -34.10 -18.68
CA GLN A 673 -37.66 -34.91 -19.25
C GLN A 673 -38.95 -34.08 -19.33
N PRO A 674 -39.70 -34.16 -20.46
CA PRO A 674 -40.93 -33.42 -20.71
C PRO A 674 -42.19 -34.20 -20.25
N ASP A 675 -43.32 -33.49 -20.33
CA ASP A 675 -44.73 -33.92 -20.23
C ASP A 675 -45.42 -33.85 -18.84
N ALA A 676 -46.43 -32.99 -18.75
CA ALA A 676 -47.49 -33.01 -17.75
C ALA A 676 -48.62 -33.96 -18.20
N PRO A 677 -49.40 -34.60 -17.30
CA PRO A 677 -50.58 -33.91 -16.73
C PRO A 677 -50.92 -34.22 -15.24
N ASN A 678 -51.64 -33.26 -14.64
CA ASN A 678 -52.28 -33.21 -13.30
C ASN A 678 -53.26 -34.39 -13.06
N PRO A 679 -53.44 -34.96 -11.83
CA PRO A 679 -54.45 -34.46 -10.86
C PRO A 679 -54.21 -34.78 -9.35
N TYR A 680 -54.77 -33.94 -8.46
CA TYR A 680 -55.43 -34.24 -7.17
C TYR A 680 -55.16 -35.54 -6.38
N GLN A 681 -54.93 -35.38 -5.05
CA GLN A 681 -55.54 -36.08 -3.87
C GLN A 681 -54.52 -36.31 -2.74
N ARG A 682 -54.62 -35.58 -1.62
CA ARG A 682 -55.28 -35.93 -0.32
C ARG A 682 -54.36 -36.70 0.62
N GLU A 683 -54.09 -36.12 1.80
CA GLU A 683 -54.55 -36.61 3.14
C GLU A 683 -53.88 -37.95 3.52
N GLU A 684 -53.26 -38.17 4.68
CA GLU A 684 -53.67 -37.78 6.02
C GLU A 684 -52.58 -38.23 7.03
N GLN A 685 -52.37 -37.40 8.06
CA GLN A 685 -52.20 -37.72 9.49
C GLN A 685 -51.38 -38.94 9.99
N ARG A 686 -50.44 -38.66 10.92
CA ARG A 686 -50.52 -38.96 12.38
C ARG A 686 -49.31 -38.34 13.11
N ILE A 687 -49.48 -37.29 13.94
CA ILE A 687 -49.82 -37.27 15.40
C ILE A 687 -48.62 -37.70 16.29
N THR A 688 -47.76 -36.77 16.76
CA THR A 688 -47.68 -36.03 18.08
C THR A 688 -46.70 -36.68 19.10
N PRO A 689 -46.24 -35.99 20.17
CA PRO A 689 -44.83 -35.62 20.37
C PRO A 689 -44.28 -36.07 21.74
N GLY A 690 -43.01 -35.80 22.03
CA GLY A 690 -42.49 -36.02 23.38
C GLY A 690 -41.15 -35.35 23.68
N ARG A 691 -41.22 -34.33 24.55
CA ARG A 691 -40.17 -33.79 25.45
C ARG A 691 -39.18 -32.75 24.92
N GLN A 692 -39.50 -31.49 25.21
CA GLN A 692 -38.60 -30.50 25.83
C GLN A 692 -38.63 -30.65 27.38
N PRO A 693 -37.83 -29.96 28.23
CA PRO A 693 -37.03 -28.74 27.97
C PRO A 693 -35.63 -28.65 28.65
N ARG A 694 -34.86 -27.62 28.25
CA ARG A 694 -34.06 -26.64 29.05
C ARG A 694 -33.21 -25.82 28.06
N GLU A 695 -33.51 -24.55 27.76
CA GLU A 695 -33.15 -23.32 28.51
C GLU A 695 -31.67 -23.35 28.93
N ASP A 696 -30.76 -22.57 28.32
CA ASP A 696 -30.68 -21.10 28.42
C ASP A 696 -30.30 -20.38 27.11
N ARG A 697 -30.99 -19.27 26.81
CA ARG A 697 -30.56 -18.23 25.86
C ARG A 697 -30.45 -16.90 26.61
N LEU A 698 -29.29 -16.25 26.52
CA LEU A 698 -29.12 -14.82 26.84
C LEU A 698 -29.63 -13.96 25.67
N PRO A 699 -30.20 -12.76 25.92
CA PRO A 699 -30.82 -11.96 24.88
C PRO A 699 -29.82 -11.06 24.13
N LEU A 700 -29.98 -11.01 22.80
CA LEU A 700 -29.40 -10.00 21.91
C LEU A 700 -30.16 -8.68 22.09
N THR A 701 -29.47 -7.62 22.49
CA THR A 701 -29.99 -6.26 22.47
C THR A 701 -29.79 -5.66 21.08
N GLN A 702 -30.88 -5.22 20.44
CA GLN A 702 -30.83 -4.42 19.21
C GLN A 702 -30.64 -2.95 19.56
N ARG A 703 -29.71 -2.28 18.86
CA ARG A 703 -29.50 -0.83 18.89
C ARG A 703 -30.09 -0.22 17.63
N ASP A 704 -30.67 0.96 17.74
CA ASP A 704 -31.15 1.71 16.58
C ASP A 704 -30.00 2.36 15.79
N ALA A 705 -30.35 2.99 14.66
CA ALA A 705 -29.40 3.67 13.76
C ALA A 705 -28.65 4.86 14.39
N TYR A 706 -28.92 5.19 15.65
CA TYR A 706 -28.23 6.23 16.42
C TYR A 706 -27.61 5.69 17.73
N GLY A 707 -27.52 4.37 17.88
CA GLY A 707 -26.80 3.72 18.96
C GLY A 707 -27.47 3.81 20.34
N ARG A 708 -28.78 4.09 20.41
CA ARG A 708 -29.51 4.07 21.68
C ARG A 708 -30.14 2.70 21.92
N THR A 709 -30.04 2.22 23.16
CA THR A 709 -30.79 1.07 23.64
C THR A 709 -32.24 1.52 23.80
N VAL A 710 -33.15 0.95 23.01
CA VAL A 710 -34.60 1.15 23.18
C VAL A 710 -35.08 0.02 24.09
N ASN A 711 -35.76 0.37 25.19
CA ASN A 711 -36.36 -0.61 26.10
C ASN A 711 -37.54 -1.33 25.45
#